data_AF-A0A7X7TSB3-F1
#
_entry.id   AF-A0A7X7TSB3-F1
#
_cell.length_a   1.000
_cell.length_b   1.000
_cell.length_c   1.000
_cell.angle_alpha   90.00
_cell.angle_beta   90.00
_cell.angle_gamma   90.00
#
_symmetry.space_group_name_H-M   'P 1'
#
loop_
_entity.id
_entity.type
_entity.pdbx_description
1 polymer ?
#
loop_
_entity_poly.entity_id
_entity_poly.type
_entity_poly.pdbx_seq_one_letter_code
_entity_poly.pdbx_strand_id
1 'polypeptide(L)'
;MKRFLSLFVLLFLVVGTIFAESTYQVNYNDYTIFYGNLHSHTSYSDGKGTPNQAYAHASDFGDFLAVTDHCYFMKIPIDGQQKTKLVQQSARAATIAGKFVGLQGFEWTAGSGHINVYETLDFISRDDNGDLKDFYKWIVEHKKLAQFNHPGVTFGNFQDFWFVPAADRYVNLLEVGNGNSSNNDTISEEMYNNYILALNRGWHVSATANQDNHKENWISANESRTGILANALTYDDLMDALWNRRTFATEDRNAKLYFYGNNSIMGSVINDETAVKLYVHYEDTKDPVAKMTIVSQSGIVDELSSLGDKFDYSKELTVPDGFEWYLVHIFQKDGDEIVSAPIWAESSEPLKVNHLRIGPDKPNINQNVTSVFDVYNASDKAINSTLTVLLDKVQIHSETFELEPYGIVYDKELNIGKLPSGTHHLEFVVNGKVIQSKKIDIAEKTGLTVLVDKLHENDLNSALMEFLTALEKDGNSVVYSGTMLTNYEGIDAIIIPTPKEDGLSFFKDLLPDEVEWLNSFQGKIYIVPGSDSEYLKIYSEQIKNGINVESLDKLYEAFNLKPVITSSVKEFKKIVYIDQGHANDYGPSNLKKLENALKNNGFGTQYINKIDNIDGKYLVIMNGKGFSDDELKEIADFVKSGGTLILTSKSDYSNGGYTEDMNTILDYLNAPVRFNDDQVIDDASNYGSNFKILAQHLRFYSTCSIILYGNADVLVSSDSAKTMDADNKNDAAPVDKVVLAARFSYGNGSVYVLGKAIFSDYDYDYNKEFIEKKIFNYFNDSI
;
A
#
# COMPACT_ATOMS: atom_id res chain seq x y z
N MET A 1 72.15 -0.03 -43.03
CA MET A 1 72.05 1.31 -43.66
C MET A 1 71.01 1.22 -44.77
N LYS A 2 69.90 1.99 -44.69
CA LYS A 2 69.12 2.58 -45.82
C LYS A 2 68.63 1.60 -46.93
N ARG A 3 67.40 1.60 -47.43
CA ARG A 3 66.45 2.69 -47.75
C ARG A 3 65.30 2.05 -48.57
N PHE A 4 64.05 2.54 -48.40
CA PHE A 4 63.09 2.99 -49.45
C PHE A 4 62.69 2.01 -50.59
N LEU A 5 61.52 2.00 -51.22
CA LEU A 5 60.23 2.73 -51.22
C LEU A 5 59.44 2.15 -52.44
N SER A 6 58.11 2.26 -52.43
CA SER A 6 57.24 2.57 -53.60
C SER A 6 56.07 1.60 -53.92
N LEU A 7 54.88 2.05 -53.52
CA LEU A 7 53.57 2.03 -54.23
C LEU A 7 53.58 1.82 -55.76
N PHE A 8 52.58 1.12 -56.35
CA PHE A 8 51.42 1.70 -57.07
C PHE A 8 50.51 0.65 -57.80
N VAL A 9 49.20 0.73 -57.50
CA VAL A 9 47.96 0.45 -58.30
C VAL A 9 47.63 -0.96 -58.83
N LEU A 10 46.57 -1.55 -58.27
CA LEU A 10 45.54 -2.27 -59.03
C LEU A 10 44.14 -1.94 -58.46
N LEU A 11 43.23 -1.61 -59.37
CA LEU A 11 41.85 -1.16 -59.18
C LEU A 11 41.02 -2.15 -58.33
N PHE A 12 40.48 -1.73 -57.18
CA PHE A 12 39.51 -2.53 -56.40
C PHE A 12 38.08 -2.18 -56.82
N LEU A 13 37.38 -3.17 -57.38
CA LEU A 13 35.93 -3.17 -57.56
C LEU A 13 35.30 -3.38 -56.17
N VAL A 14 34.74 -2.32 -55.59
CA VAL A 14 33.93 -2.43 -54.37
C VAL A 14 32.55 -2.93 -54.77
N VAL A 15 32.31 -4.22 -54.59
CA VAL A 15 30.95 -4.76 -54.51
C VAL A 15 30.42 -4.36 -53.13
N GLY A 16 29.71 -3.24 -53.08
CA GLY A 16 28.91 -2.89 -51.91
C GLY A 16 27.73 -3.85 -51.84
N THR A 17 27.79 -4.82 -50.93
CA THR A 17 26.60 -5.49 -50.42
C THR A 17 25.78 -4.46 -49.64
N ILE A 18 24.80 -3.87 -50.32
CA ILE A 18 23.72 -3.15 -49.68
C ILE A 18 22.90 -4.19 -48.91
N PHE A 19 23.09 -4.28 -47.60
CA PHE A 19 22.09 -4.89 -46.73
C PHE A 19 20.87 -3.96 -46.78
N ALA A 20 19.85 -4.36 -47.54
CA ALA A 20 18.53 -3.79 -47.37
C ALA A 20 18.02 -4.30 -46.02
N GLU A 21 18.08 -3.48 -44.98
CA GLU A 21 17.25 -3.66 -43.80
C GLU A 21 15.80 -3.65 -44.28
N SER A 22 15.14 -4.81 -44.26
CA SER A 22 13.70 -4.86 -44.50
C SER A 22 13.02 -4.14 -43.35
N THR A 23 12.55 -2.91 -43.58
CA THR A 23 11.61 -2.23 -42.68
C THR A 23 10.29 -2.99 -42.72
N TYR A 24 10.18 -4.05 -41.93
CA TYR A 24 8.91 -4.69 -41.64
C TYR A 24 8.07 -3.67 -40.86
N GLN A 25 7.02 -3.13 -41.50
CA GLN A 25 6.04 -2.29 -40.83
C GLN A 25 5.04 -3.19 -40.09
N VAL A 26 4.93 -3.01 -38.78
CA VAL A 26 3.86 -3.63 -37.99
C VAL A 26 2.53 -3.09 -38.53
N ASN A 27 1.62 -3.99 -38.90
CA ASN A 27 0.29 -3.59 -39.37
C ASN A 27 -0.60 -3.26 -38.16
N TYR A 28 -0.57 -2.00 -37.72
CA TYR A 28 -1.41 -1.53 -36.61
C TYR A 28 -2.93 -1.66 -36.88
N ASN A 29 -3.35 -1.99 -38.11
CA ASN A 29 -4.76 -2.20 -38.46
C ASN A 29 -5.34 -3.53 -37.95
N ASP A 30 -4.56 -4.38 -37.28
CA ASP A 30 -5.06 -5.66 -36.75
C ASP A 30 -6.03 -5.44 -35.57
N TYR A 31 -5.93 -4.30 -34.86
CA TYR A 31 -6.80 -3.94 -33.75
C TYR A 31 -7.43 -2.56 -33.93
N THR A 32 -8.62 -2.39 -33.37
CA THR A 32 -9.29 -1.11 -33.20
C THR A 32 -9.33 -0.77 -31.71
N ILE A 33 -9.14 0.52 -31.37
CA ILE A 33 -9.26 1.01 -30.00
C ILE A 33 -10.72 1.38 -29.73
N PHE A 34 -11.26 0.86 -28.64
CA PHE A 34 -12.57 1.21 -28.09
C PHE A 34 -12.39 1.83 -26.71
N TYR A 35 -13.16 2.87 -26.39
CA TYR A 35 -13.00 3.65 -25.16
C TYR A 35 -14.21 3.51 -24.25
N GLY A 36 -13.96 3.36 -22.95
CA GLY A 36 -15.04 3.20 -22.00
C GLY A 36 -14.57 3.27 -20.56
N ASN A 37 -15.45 2.84 -19.67
CA ASN A 37 -15.23 2.84 -18.24
C ASN A 37 -15.50 1.44 -17.65
N LEU A 38 -14.54 0.90 -16.90
CA LEU A 38 -14.62 -0.42 -16.28
C LEU A 38 -15.00 -0.37 -14.79
N HIS A 39 -15.21 0.82 -14.21
CA HIS A 39 -15.53 0.96 -12.80
C HIS A 39 -16.65 1.99 -12.58
N SER A 40 -17.83 1.51 -12.18
CA SER A 40 -18.95 2.40 -11.87
C SER A 40 -20.04 1.79 -11.00
N HIS A 41 -20.76 2.67 -10.29
CA HIS A 41 -21.77 2.31 -9.30
C HIS A 41 -23.16 2.81 -9.73
N THR A 42 -24.19 2.17 -9.20
CA THR A 42 -25.59 2.49 -9.45
C THR A 42 -26.36 2.45 -8.13
N SER A 43 -27.67 2.67 -8.18
CA SER A 43 -28.56 2.54 -7.02
C SER A 43 -28.69 1.11 -6.49
N TYR A 44 -27.94 0.15 -7.05
CA TYR A 44 -27.88 -1.22 -6.53
C TYR A 44 -26.84 -1.36 -5.41
N SER A 45 -25.92 -0.39 -5.29
CA SER A 45 -25.10 -0.13 -4.11
C SER A 45 -25.32 1.30 -3.59
N ASP A 46 -24.30 2.15 -3.59
CA ASP A 46 -24.28 3.51 -3.06
C ASP A 46 -24.31 4.61 -4.15
N GLY A 47 -24.22 4.22 -5.41
CA GLY A 47 -24.42 5.10 -6.56
C GLY A 47 -25.88 5.57 -6.75
N LYS A 48 -26.11 6.32 -7.84
CA LYS A 48 -27.44 6.82 -8.25
C LYS A 48 -27.88 6.21 -9.58
N GLY A 49 -29.19 6.25 -9.83
CA GLY A 49 -29.81 5.71 -11.04
C GLY A 49 -29.70 4.18 -11.17
N THR A 50 -30.52 3.57 -12.01
CA THR A 50 -30.54 2.12 -12.21
C THR A 50 -29.47 1.66 -13.21
N PRO A 51 -29.07 0.37 -13.22
CA PRO A 51 -28.18 -0.16 -14.26
C PRO A 51 -28.66 0.10 -15.69
N ASN A 52 -29.98 0.04 -15.96
CA ASN A 52 -30.53 0.38 -17.27
C ASN A 52 -30.27 1.85 -17.66
N GLN A 53 -30.38 2.78 -16.70
CA GLN A 53 -30.07 4.19 -16.94
C GLN A 53 -28.57 4.39 -17.17
N ALA A 54 -27.72 3.68 -16.40
CA ALA A 54 -26.28 3.73 -16.55
C ALA A 54 -25.82 3.35 -17.96
N TYR A 55 -26.24 2.18 -18.45
CA TYR A 55 -25.88 1.73 -19.80
C TYR A 55 -26.48 2.62 -20.90
N ALA A 56 -27.73 3.08 -20.73
CA ALA A 56 -28.36 3.97 -21.71
C ALA A 56 -27.59 5.29 -21.84
N HIS A 57 -27.23 5.90 -20.70
CA HIS A 57 -26.44 7.14 -20.65
C HIS A 57 -25.05 6.93 -21.26
N ALA A 58 -24.32 5.91 -20.80
CA ALA A 58 -22.96 5.63 -21.26
C ALA A 58 -22.86 5.37 -22.78
N SER A 59 -23.91 4.81 -23.39
CA SER A 59 -23.94 4.54 -24.83
C SER A 59 -23.91 5.79 -25.73
N ASP A 60 -24.11 6.98 -25.15
CA ASP A 60 -23.95 8.26 -25.85
C ASP A 60 -22.52 8.85 -25.75
N PHE A 61 -21.66 8.29 -24.87
CA PHE A 61 -20.35 8.87 -24.52
C PHE A 61 -19.16 7.91 -24.69
N GLY A 62 -19.39 6.61 -24.85
CA GLY A 62 -18.32 5.63 -25.03
C GLY A 62 -18.80 4.32 -25.65
N ASP A 63 -17.86 3.42 -25.89
CA ASP A 63 -18.07 2.14 -26.56
C ASP A 63 -18.48 1.03 -25.58
N PHE A 64 -18.10 1.14 -24.30
CA PHE A 64 -18.45 0.16 -23.28
C PHE A 64 -18.55 0.77 -21.88
N LEU A 65 -19.35 0.11 -21.02
CA LEU A 65 -19.44 0.40 -19.59
C LEU A 65 -19.49 -0.91 -18.80
N ALA A 66 -18.73 -0.99 -17.71
CA ALA A 66 -18.95 -1.98 -16.67
C ALA A 66 -19.66 -1.36 -15.46
N VAL A 67 -20.76 -1.98 -15.02
CA VAL A 67 -21.41 -1.68 -13.73
C VAL A 67 -20.89 -2.67 -12.69
N THR A 68 -20.25 -2.15 -11.64
CA THR A 68 -19.46 -2.88 -10.65
C THR A 68 -19.85 -2.45 -9.22
N ASP A 69 -21.15 -2.37 -8.96
CA ASP A 69 -21.68 -2.06 -7.63
C ASP A 69 -21.03 -2.90 -6.49
N HIS A 70 -20.87 -2.30 -5.31
CA HIS A 70 -20.21 -2.92 -4.15
C HIS A 70 -20.85 -4.27 -3.71
N CYS A 71 -20.01 -5.27 -3.46
CA CYS A 71 -20.39 -6.66 -3.25
C CYS A 71 -21.32 -6.91 -2.04
N TYR A 72 -21.14 -6.19 -0.94
CA TYR A 72 -21.93 -6.41 0.29
C TYR A 72 -23.41 -6.03 0.11
N PHE A 73 -23.72 -5.13 -0.82
CA PHE A 73 -25.11 -4.82 -1.19
C PHE A 73 -25.75 -5.92 -2.05
N MET A 74 -24.98 -6.84 -2.64
CA MET A 74 -25.49 -7.92 -3.50
C MET A 74 -26.27 -8.98 -2.71
N LYS A 75 -26.04 -9.05 -1.39
CA LYS A 75 -26.76 -9.93 -0.46
C LYS A 75 -28.26 -9.64 -0.40
N ILE A 76 -28.64 -8.40 -0.64
CA ILE A 76 -30.05 -7.95 -0.57
C ILE A 76 -30.67 -8.02 -1.97
N PRO A 77 -31.61 -8.94 -2.22
CA PRO A 77 -32.28 -9.05 -3.52
C PRO A 77 -33.27 -7.90 -3.75
N ILE A 78 -33.58 -7.62 -5.02
CA ILE A 78 -34.65 -6.70 -5.44
C ILE A 78 -35.81 -7.53 -5.97
N ASP A 79 -36.98 -7.40 -5.35
CA ASP A 79 -38.18 -8.20 -5.69
C ASP A 79 -37.89 -9.72 -5.73
N GLY A 80 -37.04 -10.19 -4.83
CA GLY A 80 -36.61 -11.60 -4.75
C GLY A 80 -35.60 -12.04 -5.81
N GLN A 81 -35.11 -11.13 -6.66
CA GLN A 81 -34.08 -11.42 -7.66
C GLN A 81 -32.70 -10.91 -7.22
N GLN A 82 -31.66 -11.71 -7.50
CA GLN A 82 -30.27 -11.31 -7.24
C GLN A 82 -29.89 -10.10 -8.09
N LYS A 83 -29.26 -9.10 -7.46
CA LYS A 83 -28.80 -7.88 -8.14
C LYS A 83 -27.80 -8.18 -9.26
N THR A 84 -26.85 -9.08 -9.05
CA THR A 84 -25.88 -9.50 -10.08
C THR A 84 -26.56 -9.99 -11.37
N LYS A 85 -27.63 -10.77 -11.23
CA LYS A 85 -28.45 -11.25 -12.37
C LYS A 85 -29.19 -10.11 -13.06
N LEU A 86 -29.78 -9.18 -12.30
CA LEU A 86 -30.48 -8.03 -12.86
C LEU A 86 -29.52 -7.12 -13.64
N VAL A 87 -28.34 -6.83 -13.10
CA VAL A 87 -27.30 -6.06 -13.78
C VAL A 87 -26.84 -6.77 -15.06
N GLN A 88 -26.66 -8.10 -15.02
CA GLN A 88 -26.29 -8.87 -16.21
C GLN A 88 -27.36 -8.79 -17.30
N GLN A 89 -28.65 -8.89 -16.92
CA GLN A 89 -29.75 -8.73 -17.87
C GLN A 89 -29.77 -7.33 -18.49
N SER A 90 -29.57 -6.29 -17.69
CA SER A 90 -29.43 -4.90 -18.16
C SER A 90 -28.25 -4.73 -19.12
N ALA A 91 -27.09 -5.27 -18.77
CA ALA A 91 -25.89 -5.24 -19.59
C ALA A 91 -26.14 -5.88 -20.97
N ARG A 92 -26.72 -7.09 -20.98
CA ARG A 92 -27.04 -7.82 -22.22
C ARG A 92 -28.11 -7.15 -23.06
N ALA A 93 -29.09 -6.49 -22.43
CA ALA A 93 -30.11 -5.73 -23.14
C ALA A 93 -29.54 -4.46 -23.80
N ALA A 94 -28.52 -3.85 -23.20
CA ALA A 94 -27.87 -2.66 -23.73
C ALA A 94 -26.80 -2.97 -24.80
N THR A 95 -26.20 -4.16 -24.78
CA THR A 95 -25.18 -4.57 -25.75
C THR A 95 -25.74 -4.66 -27.17
N ILE A 96 -25.17 -3.86 -28.06
CA ILE A 96 -25.45 -3.84 -29.50
C ILE A 96 -24.11 -3.91 -30.22
N ALA A 97 -23.82 -5.06 -30.85
CA ALA A 97 -22.58 -5.27 -31.59
C ALA A 97 -22.31 -4.15 -32.61
N GLY A 98 -21.08 -3.65 -32.63
CA GLY A 98 -20.66 -2.52 -33.46
C GLY A 98 -21.10 -1.15 -32.95
N LYS A 99 -21.78 -1.06 -31.81
CA LYS A 99 -22.27 0.21 -31.24
C LYS A 99 -21.95 0.40 -29.77
N PHE A 100 -22.24 -0.58 -28.92
CA PHE A 100 -22.03 -0.46 -27.46
C PHE A 100 -21.99 -1.84 -26.80
N VAL A 101 -21.17 -1.99 -25.77
CA VAL A 101 -21.10 -3.21 -24.95
C VAL A 101 -21.32 -2.88 -23.47
N GLY A 102 -22.37 -3.44 -22.88
CA GLY A 102 -22.58 -3.45 -21.45
C GLY A 102 -21.89 -4.66 -20.81
N LEU A 103 -21.12 -4.42 -19.75
CA LEU A 103 -20.47 -5.43 -18.91
C LEU A 103 -21.04 -5.38 -17.49
N GLN A 104 -21.27 -6.56 -16.91
CA GLN A 104 -21.67 -6.68 -15.51
C GLN A 104 -20.46 -7.09 -14.66
N GLY A 105 -20.38 -6.58 -13.43
CA GLY A 105 -19.45 -7.05 -12.42
C GLY A 105 -19.94 -6.75 -11.00
N PHE A 106 -19.01 -6.78 -10.06
CA PHE A 106 -19.15 -6.23 -8.71
C PHE A 106 -17.78 -5.71 -8.25
N GLU A 107 -17.78 -4.76 -7.32
CA GLU A 107 -16.56 -4.35 -6.61
C GLU A 107 -16.47 -5.08 -5.27
N TRP A 108 -15.45 -5.91 -5.09
CA TRP A 108 -15.07 -6.41 -3.78
C TRP A 108 -14.39 -5.29 -3.00
N THR A 109 -14.89 -5.00 -1.80
CA THR A 109 -14.48 -3.82 -1.03
C THR A 109 -14.03 -4.27 0.34
N ALA A 110 -12.73 -4.16 0.63
CA ALA A 110 -12.14 -4.49 1.91
C ALA A 110 -11.03 -3.50 2.25
N GLY A 111 -10.62 -3.45 3.52
CA GLY A 111 -9.56 -2.52 3.96
C GLY A 111 -8.18 -2.81 3.35
N SER A 112 -7.96 -4.00 2.78
CA SER A 112 -6.76 -4.29 2.01
C SER A 112 -6.73 -3.64 0.62
N GLY A 113 -7.84 -3.08 0.13
CA GLY A 113 -7.99 -2.57 -1.23
C GLY A 113 -9.29 -3.05 -1.87
N HIS A 114 -9.66 -2.46 -3.00
CA HIS A 114 -10.87 -2.82 -3.72
C HIS A 114 -10.57 -3.50 -5.07
N ILE A 115 -11.39 -4.48 -5.45
CA ILE A 115 -11.14 -5.29 -6.65
C ILE A 115 -12.45 -5.49 -7.42
N ASN A 116 -12.51 -5.01 -8.65
CA ASN A 116 -13.60 -5.35 -9.55
C ASN A 116 -13.47 -6.79 -10.03
N VAL A 117 -14.58 -7.53 -10.06
CA VAL A 117 -14.69 -8.83 -10.72
C VAL A 117 -15.80 -8.76 -11.76
N TYR A 118 -15.48 -9.17 -12.99
CA TYR A 118 -16.37 -9.05 -14.12
C TYR A 118 -17.05 -10.37 -14.48
N GLU A 119 -18.26 -10.24 -15.01
CA GLU A 119 -19.02 -11.27 -15.71
C GLU A 119 -19.27 -12.52 -14.85
N THR A 120 -19.76 -12.29 -13.64
CA THR A 120 -20.06 -13.31 -12.63
C THR A 120 -21.36 -13.03 -11.87
N LEU A 121 -22.13 -14.10 -11.65
CA LEU A 121 -23.36 -14.05 -10.85
C LEU A 121 -23.08 -14.28 -9.36
N ASP A 122 -22.06 -15.09 -9.07
CA ASP A 122 -21.55 -15.33 -7.74
C ASP A 122 -20.60 -14.20 -7.33
N PHE A 123 -20.54 -13.92 -6.02
CA PHE A 123 -19.69 -12.90 -5.44
C PHE A 123 -19.11 -13.37 -4.11
N ILE A 124 -18.02 -12.73 -3.69
CA ILE A 124 -17.48 -12.82 -2.33
C ILE A 124 -17.71 -11.47 -1.65
N SER A 125 -18.18 -11.50 -0.41
CA SER A 125 -18.32 -10.29 0.41
C SER A 125 -17.35 -10.33 1.57
N ARG A 126 -16.88 -9.14 1.96
CA ARG A 126 -16.05 -9.00 3.14
C ARG A 126 -16.73 -9.48 4.42
N ASP A 127 -18.06 -9.44 4.48
CA ASP A 127 -18.81 -9.90 5.67
C ASP A 127 -18.89 -11.42 5.81
N ASP A 128 -18.44 -12.20 4.79
CA ASP A 128 -18.40 -13.66 4.87
C ASP A 128 -16.95 -14.17 4.99
N ASN A 129 -16.08 -13.78 4.06
CA ASN A 129 -14.64 -14.04 4.10
C ASN A 129 -13.90 -12.76 3.68
N GLY A 130 -13.36 -12.07 4.68
CA GLY A 130 -13.02 -10.64 4.64
C GLY A 130 -11.65 -10.24 4.10
N ASP A 131 -10.71 -11.17 4.04
CA ASP A 131 -9.32 -10.83 3.79
C ASP A 131 -8.93 -11.05 2.33
N LEU A 132 -7.88 -10.35 1.90
CA LEU A 132 -7.28 -10.50 0.56
C LEU A 132 -6.94 -11.97 0.21
N LYS A 133 -6.53 -12.77 1.18
CA LYS A 133 -6.26 -14.21 1.00
C LYS A 133 -7.49 -14.99 0.54
N ASP A 134 -8.65 -14.62 1.07
CA ASP A 134 -9.91 -15.29 0.79
C ASP A 134 -10.43 -14.88 -0.58
N PHE A 135 -10.24 -13.60 -0.94
CA PHE A 135 -10.47 -13.13 -2.31
C PHE A 135 -9.60 -13.89 -3.32
N TYR A 136 -8.29 -14.01 -3.08
CA TYR A 136 -7.40 -14.74 -4.00
C TYR A 136 -7.76 -16.21 -4.13
N LYS A 137 -8.17 -16.87 -3.04
CA LYS A 137 -8.70 -18.23 -3.11
C LYS A 137 -9.98 -18.30 -3.95
N TRP A 138 -10.90 -17.36 -3.73
CA TRP A 138 -12.18 -17.30 -4.43
C TRP A 138 -11.99 -17.07 -5.93
N ILE A 139 -11.14 -16.12 -6.34
CA ILE A 139 -10.95 -15.82 -7.77
C ILE A 139 -10.28 -16.98 -8.52
N VAL A 140 -9.38 -17.72 -7.86
CA VAL A 140 -8.74 -18.93 -8.41
C VAL A 140 -9.76 -20.06 -8.64
N GLU A 141 -10.73 -20.19 -7.75
CA GLU A 141 -11.82 -21.15 -7.86
C GLU A 141 -12.80 -20.78 -8.97
N HIS A 142 -13.20 -19.50 -9.05
CA HIS A 142 -14.26 -19.02 -9.95
C HIS A 142 -13.77 -18.65 -11.35
N LYS A 143 -12.46 -18.40 -11.50
CA LYS A 143 -11.77 -18.16 -12.79
C LYS A 143 -12.39 -17.02 -13.58
N LYS A 144 -12.56 -15.88 -12.92
CA LYS A 144 -13.15 -14.66 -13.48
C LYS A 144 -12.07 -13.60 -13.68
N LEU A 145 -12.36 -12.64 -14.56
CA LEU A 145 -11.47 -11.51 -14.77
C LEU A 145 -11.63 -10.53 -13.61
N ALA A 146 -10.52 -10.03 -13.08
CA ALA A 146 -10.47 -9.09 -11.99
C ALA A 146 -9.51 -7.91 -12.26
N GLN A 147 -9.76 -6.81 -11.56
CA GLN A 147 -8.98 -5.57 -11.64
C GLN A 147 -8.71 -5.03 -10.24
N PHE A 148 -7.46 -4.67 -9.94
CA PHE A 148 -7.15 -3.86 -8.76
C PHE A 148 -7.62 -2.42 -8.97
N ASN A 149 -8.47 -1.92 -8.09
CA ASN A 149 -9.02 -0.57 -8.18
C ASN A 149 -8.25 0.40 -7.29
N HIS A 150 -8.08 1.63 -7.81
CA HIS A 150 -7.55 2.82 -7.14
C HIS A 150 -6.56 2.57 -5.98
N PRO A 151 -5.48 1.78 -6.19
CA PRO A 151 -4.56 1.42 -5.13
C PRO A 151 -3.90 2.66 -4.53
N GLY A 152 -3.93 2.76 -3.21
CA GLY A 152 -3.36 3.90 -2.51
C GLY A 152 -3.49 3.80 -1.01
N VAL A 153 -3.02 4.81 -0.31
CA VAL A 153 -3.02 4.84 1.16
C VAL A 153 -4.44 4.89 1.71
N THR A 154 -5.39 5.50 0.98
CA THR A 154 -6.78 5.66 1.45
C THR A 154 -7.52 4.33 1.50
N PHE A 155 -7.46 3.54 0.44
CA PHE A 155 -8.28 2.33 0.29
C PHE A 155 -7.49 1.04 0.50
N GLY A 156 -6.17 1.12 0.54
CA GLY A 156 -5.25 -0.02 0.62
C GLY A 156 -4.53 -0.27 -0.71
N ASN A 157 -3.37 -0.92 -0.61
CA ASN A 157 -2.53 -1.29 -1.75
C ASN A 157 -2.30 -2.81 -1.82
N PHE A 158 -3.26 -3.60 -1.34
CA PHE A 158 -3.26 -5.06 -1.37
C PHE A 158 -2.06 -5.68 -0.63
N GLN A 159 -1.68 -5.09 0.51
CA GLN A 159 -0.52 -5.52 1.31
C GLN A 159 0.76 -5.49 0.45
N ASP A 160 1.01 -4.33 -0.16
CA ASP A 160 2.06 -4.11 -1.16
C ASP A 160 1.94 -5.04 -2.38
N PHE A 161 0.71 -5.31 -2.84
CA PHE A 161 0.41 -6.29 -3.88
C PHE A 161 0.98 -7.67 -3.54
N TRP A 162 0.57 -8.23 -2.39
CA TRP A 162 0.93 -9.58 -2.00
C TRP A 162 0.65 -10.56 -3.15
N PHE A 163 1.72 -11.12 -3.70
CA PHE A 163 1.66 -11.85 -4.97
C PHE A 163 1.27 -13.30 -4.76
N VAL A 164 0.29 -13.77 -5.56
CA VAL A 164 -0.15 -15.18 -5.57
C VAL A 164 -0.16 -15.66 -7.02
N PRO A 165 0.78 -16.54 -7.43
CA PRO A 165 0.91 -16.96 -8.84
C PRO A 165 -0.36 -17.57 -9.43
N ALA A 166 -1.18 -18.23 -8.61
CA ALA A 166 -2.45 -18.78 -9.06
C ALA A 166 -3.48 -17.69 -9.39
N ALA A 167 -3.50 -16.60 -8.63
CA ALA A 167 -4.45 -15.49 -8.78
C ALA A 167 -4.06 -14.55 -9.93
N ASP A 168 -2.77 -14.40 -10.22
CA ASP A 168 -2.22 -13.63 -11.35
C ASP A 168 -2.86 -13.97 -12.71
N ARG A 169 -3.32 -15.21 -12.86
CA ARG A 169 -4.02 -15.68 -14.06
C ARG A 169 -5.38 -15.02 -14.30
N TYR A 170 -5.92 -14.39 -13.27
CA TYR A 170 -7.30 -13.91 -13.19
C TYR A 170 -7.39 -12.44 -12.80
N VAL A 171 -6.34 -11.87 -12.21
CA VAL A 171 -6.23 -10.41 -11.98
C VAL A 171 -5.40 -9.82 -13.10
N ASN A 172 -6.06 -9.19 -14.06
CA ASN A 172 -5.44 -8.79 -15.33
C ASN A 172 -5.24 -7.29 -15.46
N LEU A 173 -5.92 -6.48 -14.63
CA LEU A 173 -6.01 -5.04 -14.80
C LEU A 173 -5.69 -4.33 -13.49
N LEU A 174 -5.22 -3.10 -13.57
CA LEU A 174 -4.95 -2.24 -12.44
C LEU A 174 -5.21 -0.77 -12.81
N GLU A 175 -5.94 -0.07 -11.96
CA GLU A 175 -6.19 1.35 -12.13
C GLU A 175 -4.96 2.19 -11.82
N VAL A 176 -4.46 2.89 -12.83
CA VAL A 176 -3.46 3.97 -12.67
C VAL A 176 -4.12 5.34 -12.59
N GLY A 177 -5.39 5.43 -12.98
CA GLY A 177 -6.21 6.61 -12.82
C GLY A 177 -7.64 6.29 -12.38
N ASN A 178 -8.16 7.12 -11.49
CA ASN A 178 -9.50 6.96 -10.93
C ASN A 178 -10.12 8.32 -10.57
N GLY A 179 -11.38 8.54 -10.95
CA GLY A 179 -12.21 9.59 -10.35
C GLY A 179 -13.33 10.13 -11.25
N ASN A 180 -14.41 10.60 -10.63
CA ASN A 180 -15.61 11.12 -11.30
C ASN A 180 -15.76 12.66 -11.22
N SER A 181 -14.68 13.36 -10.87
CA SER A 181 -14.67 14.83 -10.87
C SER A 181 -14.71 15.37 -12.30
N SER A 182 -15.05 16.65 -12.48
CA SER A 182 -14.98 17.31 -13.79
C SER A 182 -13.55 17.67 -14.23
N ASN A 183 -12.54 17.37 -13.40
CA ASN A 183 -11.14 17.52 -13.75
C ASN A 183 -10.65 16.26 -14.47
N ASN A 184 -9.78 16.42 -15.47
CA ASN A 184 -9.20 15.32 -16.24
C ASN A 184 -7.96 14.70 -15.58
N ASP A 185 -7.39 15.36 -14.55
CA ASP A 185 -6.30 14.86 -13.71
C ASP A 185 -6.80 13.75 -12.77
N THR A 186 -6.74 12.52 -13.26
CA THR A 186 -7.23 11.28 -12.65
C THR A 186 -6.14 10.22 -12.50
N ILE A 187 -5.15 10.19 -13.41
CA ILE A 187 -3.93 9.40 -13.30
C ILE A 187 -3.05 10.10 -12.27
N SER A 188 -2.65 9.37 -11.23
CA SER A 188 -1.89 9.95 -10.12
C SER A 188 -0.54 9.27 -9.97
N GLU A 189 0.44 10.02 -9.49
CA GLU A 189 1.77 9.48 -9.15
C GLU A 189 1.67 8.31 -8.15
N GLU A 190 0.73 8.37 -7.21
CA GLU A 190 0.51 7.30 -6.22
C GLU A 190 0.03 6.00 -6.88
N MET A 191 -1.01 6.06 -7.71
CA MET A 191 -1.55 4.87 -8.39
C MET A 191 -0.55 4.34 -9.42
N TYR A 192 0.14 5.23 -10.14
CA TYR A 192 1.22 4.85 -11.05
C TYR A 192 2.37 4.13 -10.33
N ASN A 193 2.83 4.63 -9.18
CA ASN A 193 3.87 3.95 -8.40
C ASN A 193 3.41 2.58 -7.88
N ASN A 194 2.13 2.44 -7.52
CA ASN A 194 1.53 1.15 -7.14
C ASN A 194 1.46 0.18 -8.33
N TYR A 195 1.23 0.66 -9.55
CA TYR A 195 1.32 -0.16 -10.76
C TYR A 195 2.74 -0.71 -10.96
N ILE A 196 3.77 0.14 -10.84
CA ILE A 196 5.16 -0.29 -10.91
C ILE A 196 5.50 -1.31 -9.80
N LEU A 197 4.98 -1.11 -8.58
CA LEU A 197 5.13 -2.06 -7.48
C LEU A 197 4.50 -3.43 -7.80
N ALA A 198 3.29 -3.45 -8.34
CA ALA A 198 2.60 -4.69 -8.74
C ALA A 198 3.40 -5.45 -9.82
N LEU A 199 3.90 -4.76 -10.85
CA LEU A 199 4.73 -5.35 -11.89
C LEU A 199 6.04 -5.93 -11.32
N ASN A 200 6.70 -5.21 -10.42
CA ASN A 200 7.93 -5.66 -9.75
C ASN A 200 7.73 -6.84 -8.79
N ARG A 201 6.52 -6.97 -8.22
CA ARG A 201 6.11 -8.12 -7.41
C ARG A 201 5.88 -9.38 -8.25
N GLY A 202 5.59 -9.22 -9.55
CA GLY A 202 5.37 -10.33 -10.48
C GLY A 202 3.97 -10.37 -11.10
N TRP A 203 3.10 -9.41 -10.78
CA TRP A 203 1.76 -9.37 -11.37
C TRP A 203 1.81 -9.01 -12.85
N HIS A 204 1.03 -9.73 -13.65
CA HIS A 204 0.74 -9.41 -15.04
C HIS A 204 -0.54 -8.60 -15.10
N VAL A 205 -0.45 -7.32 -14.77
CA VAL A 205 -1.58 -6.39 -14.82
C VAL A 205 -1.38 -5.31 -15.87
N SER A 206 -2.46 -4.80 -16.42
CA SER A 206 -2.46 -3.73 -17.42
C SER A 206 -3.16 -2.47 -16.91
N ALA A 207 -2.63 -1.32 -17.29
CA ALA A 207 -3.14 -0.02 -16.91
C ALA A 207 -4.57 0.22 -17.41
N THR A 208 -5.41 0.76 -16.52
CA THR A 208 -6.75 1.27 -16.79
C THR A 208 -6.93 2.65 -16.14
N ALA A 209 -7.77 3.49 -16.74
CA ALA A 209 -8.28 4.71 -16.10
C ALA A 209 -9.80 4.67 -16.12
N ASN A 210 -10.41 4.82 -14.95
CA ASN A 210 -11.84 4.66 -14.76
C ASN A 210 -12.40 5.78 -13.87
N GLN A 211 -13.72 5.88 -13.77
CA GLN A 211 -14.34 7.04 -13.12
C GLN A 211 -14.89 6.77 -11.74
N ASP A 212 -15.17 5.51 -11.38
CA ASP A 212 -15.79 5.18 -10.10
C ASP A 212 -17.05 6.04 -9.85
N ASN A 213 -17.93 6.07 -10.87
CA ASN A 213 -19.08 6.95 -10.87
C ASN A 213 -20.08 6.54 -9.79
N HIS A 214 -20.38 7.47 -8.87
CA HIS A 214 -21.49 7.35 -7.91
C HIS A 214 -22.67 8.27 -8.26
N LYS A 215 -22.51 9.09 -9.29
CA LYS A 215 -23.51 10.03 -9.83
C LYS A 215 -23.96 9.54 -11.22
N GLU A 216 -25.09 10.07 -11.70
CA GLU A 216 -25.64 9.74 -13.02
C GLU A 216 -24.84 10.41 -14.17
N ASN A 217 -23.51 10.24 -14.19
CA ASN A 217 -22.57 10.82 -15.14
C ASN A 217 -21.57 9.79 -15.70
N TRP A 218 -22.00 8.54 -15.83
CA TRP A 218 -21.17 7.43 -16.33
C TRP A 218 -20.49 7.75 -17.66
N ILE A 219 -19.16 7.60 -17.72
CA ILE A 219 -18.29 7.99 -18.84
C ILE A 219 -18.22 9.52 -19.03
N SER A 220 -19.31 10.26 -18.84
CA SER A 220 -19.37 11.70 -19.10
C SER A 220 -18.83 12.60 -17.97
N ALA A 221 -18.21 12.05 -16.92
CA ALA A 221 -17.74 12.84 -15.78
C ALA A 221 -16.55 13.74 -16.13
N ASN A 222 -15.58 13.17 -16.85
CA ASN A 222 -14.35 13.78 -17.38
C ASN A 222 -13.96 13.08 -18.68
N GLU A 223 -12.77 13.35 -19.22
CA GLU A 223 -12.26 12.74 -20.45
C GLU A 223 -11.50 11.42 -20.21
N SER A 224 -11.25 11.00 -18.96
CA SER A 224 -10.48 9.80 -18.63
C SER A 224 -11.17 8.50 -19.02
N ARG A 225 -10.46 7.63 -19.75
CA ARG A 225 -10.98 6.36 -20.28
C ARG A 225 -9.97 5.24 -20.15
N THR A 226 -10.49 4.02 -20.16
CA THR A 226 -9.71 2.85 -20.56
C THR A 226 -9.88 2.62 -22.05
N GLY A 227 -8.77 2.61 -22.79
CA GLY A 227 -8.73 2.16 -24.17
C GLY A 227 -8.51 0.66 -24.24
N ILE A 228 -9.37 -0.08 -24.96
CA ILE A 228 -9.28 -1.53 -25.20
C ILE A 228 -8.95 -1.78 -26.67
N LEU A 229 -7.90 -2.56 -26.95
CA LEU A 229 -7.50 -2.95 -28.30
C LEU A 229 -8.11 -4.31 -28.66
N ALA A 230 -9.16 -4.27 -29.50
CA ALA A 230 -9.94 -5.43 -29.90
C ALA A 230 -10.19 -5.46 -31.41
N ASN A 231 -10.53 -6.63 -31.96
CA ASN A 231 -10.78 -6.78 -33.41
C ASN A 231 -12.07 -6.08 -33.85
N ALA A 232 -13.10 -6.07 -33.00
CA ALA A 232 -14.39 -5.43 -33.25
C ALA A 232 -15.07 -5.04 -31.93
N LEU A 233 -16.05 -4.14 -32.01
CA LEU A 233 -16.87 -3.75 -30.86
C LEU A 233 -17.93 -4.81 -30.57
N THR A 234 -17.51 -5.94 -30.01
CA THR A 234 -18.39 -7.02 -29.57
C THR A 234 -18.05 -7.42 -28.14
N TYR A 235 -19.01 -8.04 -27.45
CA TYR A 235 -18.76 -8.56 -26.10
C TYR A 235 -17.57 -9.52 -26.07
N ASP A 236 -17.54 -10.50 -26.99
CA ASP A 236 -16.49 -11.52 -27.01
C ASP A 236 -15.11 -10.92 -27.32
N ASP A 237 -15.01 -9.99 -28.28
CA ASP A 237 -13.74 -9.36 -28.65
C ASP A 237 -13.21 -8.41 -27.55
N LEU A 238 -14.09 -7.67 -26.87
CA LEU A 238 -13.68 -6.84 -25.72
C LEU A 238 -13.24 -7.71 -24.55
N MET A 239 -13.98 -8.78 -24.23
CA MET A 239 -13.58 -9.70 -23.17
C MET A 239 -12.25 -10.40 -23.49
N ASP A 240 -12.04 -10.83 -24.74
CA ASP A 240 -10.74 -11.38 -25.17
C ASP A 240 -9.61 -10.36 -24.99
N ALA A 241 -9.83 -9.10 -25.34
CA ALA A 241 -8.84 -8.05 -25.13
C ALA A 241 -8.52 -7.80 -23.65
N LEU A 242 -9.52 -7.79 -22.77
CA LEU A 242 -9.33 -7.64 -21.33
C LEU A 242 -8.56 -8.82 -20.72
N TRP A 243 -8.94 -10.07 -21.07
CA TRP A 243 -8.23 -11.27 -20.62
C TRP A 243 -6.77 -11.30 -21.07
N ASN A 244 -6.50 -10.75 -22.25
CA ASN A 244 -5.15 -10.64 -22.81
C ASN A 244 -4.49 -9.28 -22.53
N ARG A 245 -5.04 -8.48 -21.59
CA ARG A 245 -4.42 -7.25 -21.08
C ARG A 245 -4.11 -6.20 -22.14
N ARG A 246 -4.88 -6.18 -23.23
CA ARG A 246 -4.69 -5.25 -24.34
C ARG A 246 -5.39 -3.93 -24.04
N THR A 247 -4.94 -3.24 -23.00
CA THR A 247 -5.51 -1.96 -22.56
C THR A 247 -4.47 -0.85 -22.43
N PHE A 248 -4.94 0.38 -22.33
CA PHE A 248 -4.16 1.50 -21.83
C PHE A 248 -5.07 2.47 -21.09
N ALA A 249 -4.50 3.21 -20.14
CA ALA A 249 -5.15 4.31 -19.44
C ALA A 249 -4.88 5.61 -20.18
N THR A 250 -5.88 6.48 -20.29
CA THR A 250 -5.74 7.81 -20.91
C THR A 250 -6.65 8.82 -20.21
N GLU A 251 -6.17 10.05 -20.08
CA GLU A 251 -6.97 11.21 -19.66
C GLU A 251 -7.61 11.94 -20.85
N ASP A 252 -7.17 11.62 -22.07
CA ASP A 252 -7.74 12.12 -23.32
C ASP A 252 -8.64 11.05 -23.99
N ARG A 253 -9.84 11.45 -24.40
CA ARG A 253 -10.86 10.58 -25.02
C ARG A 253 -10.54 10.12 -26.45
N ASN A 254 -9.58 10.74 -27.14
CA ASN A 254 -9.22 10.45 -28.53
C ASN A 254 -7.75 10.08 -28.74
N ALA A 255 -6.92 10.05 -27.69
CA ALA A 255 -5.56 9.53 -27.76
C ALA A 255 -5.54 8.07 -28.23
N LYS A 256 -4.78 7.79 -29.29
CA LYS A 256 -4.53 6.43 -29.81
C LYS A 256 -3.11 6.01 -29.51
N LEU A 257 -2.97 4.89 -28.81
CA LEU A 257 -1.69 4.29 -28.52
C LEU A 257 -1.67 2.82 -28.96
N TYR A 258 -0.74 2.49 -29.86
CA TYR A 258 -0.38 1.11 -30.15
C TYR A 258 1.08 0.90 -29.76
N PHE A 259 1.33 -0.16 -29.01
CA PHE A 259 2.66 -0.51 -28.55
C PHE A 259 2.92 -2.00 -28.78
N TYR A 260 4.05 -2.32 -29.41
CA TYR A 260 4.43 -3.66 -29.82
C TYR A 260 5.87 -4.00 -29.42
N GLY A 261 6.12 -5.28 -29.20
CA GLY A 261 7.43 -5.86 -28.91
C GLY A 261 7.58 -7.18 -29.66
N ASN A 262 8.57 -7.30 -30.54
CA ASN A 262 8.74 -8.47 -31.43
C ASN A 262 7.45 -8.85 -32.19
N ASN A 263 6.67 -7.84 -32.62
CA ASN A 263 5.35 -7.96 -33.26
C ASN A 263 4.18 -8.42 -32.36
N SER A 264 4.42 -8.63 -31.06
CA SER A 264 3.35 -8.89 -30.10
C SER A 264 2.82 -7.57 -29.56
N ILE A 265 1.49 -7.39 -29.55
CA ILE A 265 0.83 -6.19 -29.01
C ILE A 265 0.99 -6.11 -27.49
N MET A 266 0.99 -4.90 -26.93
CA MET A 266 0.97 -4.66 -25.49
C MET A 266 -0.08 -5.51 -24.76
N GLY A 267 0.25 -5.98 -23.55
CA GLY A 267 -0.48 -7.02 -22.83
C GLY A 267 0.14 -8.42 -22.97
N SER A 268 0.99 -8.62 -23.98
CA SER A 268 1.61 -9.91 -24.31
C SER A 268 2.85 -10.24 -23.48
N VAL A 269 3.07 -11.54 -23.28
CA VAL A 269 4.32 -12.11 -22.73
C VAL A 269 5.08 -12.77 -23.89
N ILE A 270 6.30 -12.32 -24.16
CA ILE A 270 7.24 -12.92 -25.10
C ILE A 270 8.28 -13.73 -24.30
N ASN A 271 8.58 -14.95 -24.76
CA ASN A 271 9.37 -15.89 -23.98
C ASN A 271 10.77 -16.11 -24.57
N ASP A 272 11.78 -16.20 -23.69
CA ASP A 272 13.18 -16.53 -23.99
C ASP A 272 13.87 -15.61 -25.02
N GLU A 273 13.37 -14.38 -25.17
CA GLU A 273 13.96 -13.39 -26.07
C GLU A 273 15.16 -12.71 -25.43
N THR A 274 16.27 -12.61 -26.15
CA THR A 274 17.47 -11.89 -25.68
C THR A 274 17.47 -10.42 -26.10
N ALA A 275 16.57 -10.06 -27.01
CA ALA A 275 16.36 -8.69 -27.46
C ALA A 275 14.88 -8.48 -27.80
N VAL A 276 14.38 -7.28 -27.52
CA VAL A 276 13.04 -6.84 -27.89
C VAL A 276 13.11 -5.64 -28.81
N LYS A 277 12.46 -5.75 -29.96
CA LYS A 277 12.22 -4.62 -30.86
C LYS A 277 10.88 -3.99 -30.51
N LEU A 278 10.96 -2.86 -29.81
CA LEU A 278 9.82 -2.03 -29.46
C LEU A 278 9.37 -1.17 -30.63
N TYR A 279 8.07 -1.00 -30.77
CA TYR A 279 7.44 -0.09 -31.72
C TYR A 279 6.26 0.62 -31.06
N VAL A 280 6.21 1.93 -31.18
CA VAL A 280 5.14 2.79 -30.66
C VAL A 280 4.53 3.57 -31.83
N HIS A 281 3.22 3.50 -31.96
CA HIS A 281 2.43 4.40 -32.79
C HIS A 281 1.52 5.23 -31.90
N TYR A 282 1.63 6.54 -32.01
CA TYR A 282 0.80 7.49 -31.29
C TYR A 282 0.09 8.42 -32.25
N GLU A 283 -1.19 8.69 -31.99
CA GLU A 283 -1.97 9.71 -32.69
C GLU A 283 -2.99 10.32 -31.74
N ASP A 284 -2.94 11.63 -31.58
CA ASP A 284 -3.98 12.41 -30.95
C ASP A 284 -4.06 13.79 -31.61
N THR A 285 -5.20 14.15 -32.21
CA THR A 285 -5.25 15.31 -33.10
C THR A 285 -5.35 16.61 -32.32
N LYS A 286 -4.31 17.46 -32.41
CA LYS A 286 -4.12 18.78 -31.74
C LYS A 286 -3.48 18.75 -30.36
N ASP A 287 -3.22 17.57 -29.81
CA ASP A 287 -2.72 17.41 -28.44
C ASP A 287 -1.32 16.77 -28.47
N PRO A 288 -0.28 17.57 -28.80
CA PRO A 288 1.07 17.08 -29.00
C PRO A 288 1.73 16.59 -27.70
N VAL A 289 2.59 15.59 -27.83
CA VAL A 289 3.29 14.98 -26.70
C VAL A 289 4.44 15.84 -26.20
N ALA A 290 4.39 16.21 -24.92
CA ALA A 290 5.48 16.90 -24.23
C ALA A 290 6.65 15.95 -23.94
N LYS A 291 6.34 14.74 -23.47
CA LYS A 291 7.32 13.72 -23.08
C LYS A 291 6.74 12.31 -23.29
N MET A 292 7.56 11.40 -23.82
CA MET A 292 7.30 9.96 -23.84
C MET A 292 8.47 9.24 -23.20
N THR A 293 8.20 8.38 -22.23
CA THR A 293 9.18 7.52 -21.57
C THR A 293 8.87 6.05 -21.82
N ILE A 294 9.90 5.27 -22.12
CA ILE A 294 9.84 3.81 -22.08
C ILE A 294 10.37 3.37 -20.71
N VAL A 295 9.49 2.77 -19.92
CA VAL A 295 9.76 2.36 -18.53
C VAL A 295 9.87 0.84 -18.48
N SER A 296 10.77 0.34 -17.64
CA SER A 296 11.03 -1.08 -17.44
C SER A 296 11.32 -1.40 -15.97
N GLN A 297 11.48 -2.68 -15.62
CA GLN A 297 11.96 -3.08 -14.29
C GLN A 297 13.35 -2.49 -14.00
N SER A 298 14.17 -2.35 -15.05
CA SER A 298 15.48 -1.72 -15.02
C SER A 298 15.45 -0.18 -14.92
N GLY A 299 14.26 0.42 -14.83
CA GLY A 299 14.03 1.87 -14.81
C GLY A 299 13.67 2.43 -16.18
N ILE A 300 13.92 3.74 -16.38
CA ILE A 300 13.65 4.40 -17.67
C ILE A 300 14.76 4.02 -18.67
N VAL A 301 14.38 3.35 -19.75
CA VAL A 301 15.30 2.84 -20.80
C VAL A 301 15.30 3.68 -22.07
N ASP A 302 14.32 4.57 -22.22
CA ASP A 302 14.37 5.67 -23.17
C ASP A 302 13.45 6.83 -22.76
N GLU A 303 13.81 8.03 -23.20
CA GLU A 303 13.00 9.23 -23.02
C GLU A 303 13.08 10.10 -24.28
N LEU A 304 11.93 10.58 -24.74
CA LEU A 304 11.80 11.49 -25.87
C LEU A 304 10.95 12.69 -25.45
N SER A 305 11.32 13.87 -25.91
CA SER A 305 10.66 15.13 -25.54
C SER A 305 10.24 15.94 -26.76
N SER A 306 9.20 16.76 -26.59
CA SER A 306 8.69 17.67 -27.62
C SER A 306 8.33 16.97 -28.94
N LEU A 307 7.55 15.89 -28.83
CA LEU A 307 7.03 15.14 -29.96
C LEU A 307 5.79 15.85 -30.57
N GLY A 308 5.41 15.40 -31.76
CA GLY A 308 4.19 15.88 -32.43
C GLY A 308 2.92 15.30 -31.80
N ASP A 309 1.80 15.57 -32.46
CA ASP A 309 0.47 15.04 -32.16
C ASP A 309 0.21 13.72 -32.92
N LYS A 310 1.16 13.30 -33.78
CA LYS A 310 1.23 11.99 -34.42
C LYS A 310 2.68 11.59 -34.69
N PHE A 311 3.07 10.37 -34.33
CA PHE A 311 4.40 9.85 -34.62
C PHE A 311 4.48 8.32 -34.57
N ASP A 312 5.54 7.81 -35.19
CA ASP A 312 6.00 6.43 -35.07
C ASP A 312 7.39 6.42 -34.44
N TYR A 313 7.63 5.47 -33.55
CA TYR A 313 8.92 5.27 -32.88
C TYR A 313 9.27 3.79 -32.84
N SER A 314 10.56 3.47 -32.94
CA SER A 314 11.05 2.10 -32.76
C SER A 314 12.43 2.07 -32.12
N LYS A 315 12.66 1.11 -31.23
CA LYS A 315 13.97 0.87 -30.58
C LYS A 315 14.16 -0.60 -30.30
N GLU A 316 15.37 -1.09 -30.53
CA GLU A 316 15.77 -2.43 -30.10
C GLU A 316 16.50 -2.33 -28.77
N LEU A 317 16.09 -3.14 -27.80
CA LEU A 317 16.66 -3.22 -26.46
C LEU A 317 17.14 -4.64 -26.19
N THR A 318 18.26 -4.77 -25.50
CA THR A 318 18.69 -6.05 -24.94
C THR A 318 17.83 -6.37 -23.73
N VAL A 319 17.34 -7.61 -23.65
CA VAL A 319 16.64 -8.11 -22.47
C VAL A 319 17.70 -8.54 -21.45
N PRO A 320 17.74 -7.96 -20.24
CA PRO A 320 18.83 -8.18 -19.30
C PRO A 320 18.83 -9.59 -18.69
N ASP A 321 17.65 -10.15 -18.42
CA ASP A 321 17.46 -11.47 -17.81
C ASP A 321 16.09 -12.09 -18.17
N GLY A 322 15.62 -13.06 -17.37
CA GLY A 322 14.41 -13.82 -17.64
C GLY A 322 13.12 -13.27 -17.00
N PHE A 323 13.13 -12.05 -16.50
CA PHE A 323 11.92 -11.33 -16.14
C PHE A 323 12.16 -9.84 -16.33
N GLU A 324 11.64 -9.28 -17.42
CA GLU A 324 11.70 -7.85 -17.71
C GLU A 324 10.36 -7.44 -18.31
N TRP A 325 9.98 -6.17 -18.15
CA TRP A 325 8.79 -5.64 -18.79
C TRP A 325 9.07 -4.25 -19.34
N TYR A 326 8.31 -3.85 -20.36
CA TYR A 326 8.44 -2.54 -20.99
C TYR A 326 7.06 -1.93 -21.11
N LEU A 327 6.87 -0.68 -20.73
CA LEU A 327 5.64 0.08 -20.93
C LEU A 327 5.94 1.49 -21.44
N VAL A 328 4.93 2.12 -22.03
CA VAL A 328 4.98 3.49 -22.54
C VAL A 328 4.19 4.38 -21.59
N HIS A 329 4.81 5.49 -21.16
CA HIS A 329 4.14 6.57 -20.42
C HIS A 329 4.34 7.88 -21.19
N ILE A 330 3.23 8.53 -21.52
CA ILE A 330 3.16 9.76 -22.31
C ILE A 330 2.54 10.86 -21.46
N PHE A 331 3.13 12.05 -21.56
CA PHE A 331 2.60 13.31 -21.05
C PHE A 331 2.34 14.23 -22.25
N GLN A 332 1.09 14.66 -22.44
CA GLN A 332 0.71 15.66 -23.43
C GLN A 332 1.05 17.08 -22.93
N LYS A 333 0.99 18.08 -23.82
CA LYS A 333 1.35 19.47 -23.48
C LYS A 333 0.28 20.22 -22.69
N ASP A 334 -0.96 19.78 -22.75
CA ASP A 334 -2.10 20.27 -21.98
C ASP A 334 -2.14 19.72 -20.55
N GLY A 335 -1.43 18.63 -20.29
CA GLY A 335 -1.28 18.02 -18.97
C GLY A 335 -1.77 16.58 -18.90
N ASP A 336 -2.49 16.12 -19.92
CA ASP A 336 -3.12 14.79 -19.93
C ASP A 336 -2.05 13.68 -20.04
N GLU A 337 -2.30 12.58 -19.33
CA GLU A 337 -1.42 11.42 -19.25
C GLU A 337 -1.98 10.18 -19.97
N ILE A 338 -1.09 9.38 -20.56
CA ILE A 338 -1.41 8.08 -21.16
C ILE A 338 -0.40 7.03 -20.70
N VAL A 339 -0.89 5.89 -20.21
CA VAL A 339 -0.06 4.78 -19.69
C VAL A 339 -0.49 3.47 -20.35
N SER A 340 0.45 2.77 -21.00
CA SER A 340 0.17 1.51 -21.71
C SER A 340 0.15 0.28 -20.80
N ALA A 341 -0.46 -0.80 -21.29
CA ALA A 341 -0.08 -2.15 -20.86
C ALA A 341 1.42 -2.40 -21.08
N PRO A 342 2.06 -3.26 -20.27
CA PRO A 342 3.42 -3.67 -20.52
C PRO A 342 3.50 -4.74 -21.62
N ILE A 343 4.71 -4.93 -22.14
CA ILE A 343 5.13 -6.14 -22.82
C ILE A 343 6.15 -6.81 -21.91
N TRP A 344 5.88 -8.04 -21.50
CA TRP A 344 6.78 -8.82 -20.65
C TRP A 344 7.71 -9.66 -21.51
N ALA A 345 9.01 -9.58 -21.26
CA ALA A 345 10.02 -10.47 -21.81
C ALA A 345 10.50 -11.40 -20.68
N GLU A 346 10.13 -12.68 -20.77
CA GLU A 346 10.34 -13.62 -19.66
C GLU A 346 10.99 -14.93 -20.09
N SER A 347 11.65 -15.60 -19.14
CA SER A 347 12.08 -16.98 -19.30
C SER A 347 10.87 -17.92 -19.33
N SER A 348 10.93 -18.95 -20.19
CA SER A 348 9.94 -20.04 -20.18
C SER A 348 10.11 -21.04 -19.02
N GLU A 349 11.16 -20.89 -18.20
CA GLU A 349 11.35 -21.75 -17.03
C GLU A 349 10.22 -21.53 -16.01
N PRO A 350 9.65 -22.62 -15.46
CA PRO A 350 8.53 -22.51 -14.52
C PRO A 350 8.95 -22.03 -13.13
N LEU A 351 10.22 -22.24 -12.74
CA LEU A 351 10.76 -21.68 -11.50
C LEU A 351 11.15 -20.22 -11.75
N LYS A 352 10.56 -19.30 -11.01
CA LYS A 352 10.73 -17.85 -11.14
C LYS A 352 11.29 -17.25 -9.86
N VAL A 353 12.00 -16.12 -10.00
CA VAL A 353 12.52 -15.32 -8.89
C VAL A 353 12.10 -13.88 -9.12
N ASN A 354 11.28 -13.33 -8.23
CA ASN A 354 10.79 -11.94 -8.31
C ASN A 354 10.94 -11.24 -6.97
N HIS A 355 10.53 -9.97 -6.93
CA HIS A 355 10.63 -9.11 -5.76
C HIS A 355 12.06 -9.08 -5.17
N LEU A 356 13.08 -9.11 -6.02
CA LEU A 356 14.48 -9.16 -5.61
C LEU A 356 14.96 -7.83 -5.02
N ARG A 357 15.32 -7.85 -3.74
CA ARG A 357 15.78 -6.71 -2.94
C ARG A 357 17.18 -6.98 -2.40
N ILE A 358 17.99 -5.93 -2.35
CA ILE A 358 19.35 -5.99 -1.83
C ILE A 358 19.40 -5.09 -0.60
N GLY A 359 19.82 -5.68 0.52
CA GLY A 359 20.02 -4.97 1.78
C GLY A 359 21.51 -4.85 2.10
N PRO A 360 21.98 -3.67 2.54
CA PRO A 360 21.29 -2.37 2.54
C PRO A 360 21.16 -1.78 1.12
N ASP A 361 20.35 -0.72 0.94
CA ASP A 361 20.06 -0.12 -0.38
C ASP A 361 21.29 0.49 -1.07
N LYS A 362 22.24 1.00 -0.26
CA LYS A 362 23.52 1.56 -0.72
C LYS A 362 24.68 0.88 0.03
N PRO A 363 24.99 -0.39 -0.30
CA PRO A 363 25.98 -1.15 0.45
C PRO A 363 27.39 -0.59 0.24
N ASN A 364 28.20 -0.66 1.29
CA ASN A 364 29.63 -0.31 1.25
C ASN A 364 30.51 -1.47 1.74
N ILE A 365 31.83 -1.34 1.54
CA ILE A 365 32.83 -2.39 1.85
C ILE A 365 32.80 -2.92 3.30
N ASN A 366 32.23 -2.19 4.25
CA ASN A 366 32.16 -2.61 5.65
C ASN A 366 30.90 -3.42 6.00
N GLN A 367 29.90 -3.41 5.13
CA GLN A 367 28.58 -4.02 5.37
C GLN A 367 28.49 -5.39 4.72
N ASN A 368 27.72 -6.28 5.35
CA ASN A 368 27.28 -7.50 4.68
C ASN A 368 26.15 -7.16 3.72
N VAL A 369 26.20 -7.74 2.53
CA VAL A 369 25.13 -7.67 1.55
C VAL A 369 24.24 -8.89 1.74
N THR A 370 22.94 -8.65 1.80
CA THR A 370 21.91 -9.69 1.82
C THR A 370 20.99 -9.48 0.62
N SER A 371 20.63 -10.57 -0.06
CA SER A 371 19.54 -10.57 -1.04
C SER A 371 18.30 -11.22 -0.45
N VAL A 372 17.14 -10.61 -0.69
CA VAL A 372 15.83 -11.13 -0.30
C VAL A 372 14.95 -11.18 -1.54
N PHE A 373 14.32 -12.33 -1.80
CA PHE A 373 13.54 -12.55 -3.02
C PHE A 373 12.45 -13.60 -2.82
N ASP A 374 11.44 -13.57 -3.67
CA ASP A 374 10.41 -14.60 -3.72
C ASP A 374 10.79 -15.66 -4.76
N VAL A 375 10.53 -16.93 -4.45
CA VAL A 375 10.73 -18.05 -5.39
C VAL A 375 9.41 -18.74 -5.61
N TYR A 376 8.97 -18.87 -6.85
CA TYR A 376 7.66 -19.46 -7.14
C TYR A 376 7.64 -20.32 -8.40
N ASN A 377 6.63 -21.18 -8.47
CA ASN A 377 6.28 -21.98 -9.62
C ASN A 377 5.21 -21.25 -10.44
N ALA A 378 5.49 -20.91 -11.69
CA ALA A 378 4.52 -20.26 -12.58
C ALA A 378 3.61 -21.25 -13.35
N SER A 379 3.77 -22.56 -13.14
CA SER A 379 3.08 -23.60 -13.91
C SER A 379 1.96 -24.30 -13.15
N ASP A 380 1.08 -24.97 -13.90
CA ASP A 380 -0.01 -25.81 -13.39
C ASP A 380 0.44 -27.21 -12.95
N LYS A 381 1.76 -27.48 -12.92
CA LYS A 381 2.35 -28.75 -12.54
C LYS A 381 3.31 -28.55 -11.39
N ALA A 382 3.42 -29.53 -10.51
CA ALA A 382 4.49 -29.54 -9.53
C ALA A 382 5.86 -29.54 -10.24
N ILE A 383 6.82 -28.82 -9.67
CA ILE A 383 8.18 -28.73 -10.20
C ILE A 383 9.19 -29.22 -9.17
N ASN A 384 10.30 -29.76 -9.69
CA ASN A 384 11.51 -30.05 -8.94
C ASN A 384 12.67 -29.44 -9.73
N SER A 385 13.08 -28.25 -9.32
CA SER A 385 14.03 -27.41 -10.08
C SER A 385 15.12 -26.86 -9.18
N THR A 386 16.35 -26.90 -9.66
CA THR A 386 17.50 -26.32 -8.95
C THR A 386 17.72 -24.88 -9.37
N LEU A 387 17.67 -23.97 -8.38
CA LEU A 387 18.07 -22.58 -8.50
C LEU A 387 19.55 -22.45 -8.15
N THR A 388 20.33 -21.88 -9.05
CA THR A 388 21.75 -21.58 -8.84
C THR A 388 21.94 -20.07 -8.80
N VAL A 389 22.60 -19.55 -7.77
CA VAL A 389 22.89 -18.11 -7.66
C VAL A 389 24.36 -17.88 -7.96
N LEU A 390 24.62 -17.02 -8.94
CA LEU A 390 25.96 -16.60 -9.34
C LEU A 390 26.20 -15.16 -8.90
N LEU A 391 27.37 -14.91 -8.32
CA LEU A 391 27.93 -13.57 -8.13
C LEU A 391 29.12 -13.42 -9.07
N ASP A 392 29.06 -12.46 -9.99
CA ASP A 392 30.08 -12.24 -11.01
C ASP A 392 30.47 -13.51 -11.76
N LYS A 393 29.46 -14.29 -12.19
CA LYS A 393 29.58 -15.60 -12.86
C LYS A 393 30.17 -16.72 -12.00
N VAL A 394 30.43 -16.49 -10.71
CA VAL A 394 30.88 -17.51 -9.76
C VAL A 394 29.71 -17.98 -8.92
N GLN A 395 29.48 -19.28 -8.86
CA GLN A 395 28.42 -19.85 -8.03
C GLN A 395 28.69 -19.60 -6.55
N ILE A 396 27.74 -18.95 -5.87
CA ILE A 396 27.78 -18.70 -4.42
C ILE A 396 26.73 -19.50 -3.64
N HIS A 397 25.64 -19.90 -4.29
CA HIS A 397 24.56 -20.69 -3.68
C HIS A 397 23.91 -21.62 -4.71
N SER A 398 23.34 -22.72 -4.24
CA SER A 398 22.52 -23.62 -5.06
C SER A 398 21.54 -24.38 -4.17
N GLU A 399 20.27 -24.40 -4.56
CA GLU A 399 19.19 -25.01 -3.79
C GLU A 399 18.15 -25.61 -4.73
N THR A 400 17.60 -26.77 -4.35
CA THR A 400 16.53 -27.43 -5.10
C THR A 400 15.19 -27.14 -4.46
N PHE A 401 14.25 -26.68 -5.27
CA PHE A 401 12.89 -26.33 -4.86
C PHE A 401 11.91 -27.38 -5.37
N GLU A 402 11.16 -27.96 -4.45
CA GLU A 402 9.99 -28.79 -4.73
C GLU A 402 8.75 -27.96 -4.44
N LEU A 403 8.10 -27.46 -5.50
CA LEU A 403 6.94 -26.57 -5.38
C LEU A 403 5.73 -27.21 -6.06
N GLU A 404 4.60 -27.19 -5.36
CA GLU A 404 3.29 -27.52 -5.92
C GLU A 404 2.93 -26.56 -7.07
N PRO A 405 1.93 -26.89 -7.91
CA PRO A 405 1.40 -25.95 -8.91
C PRO A 405 1.13 -24.58 -8.29
N TYR A 406 1.69 -23.52 -8.88
CA TYR A 406 1.56 -22.15 -8.38
C TYR A 406 2.08 -21.90 -6.95
N GLY A 407 2.87 -22.81 -6.39
CA GLY A 407 3.47 -22.68 -5.06
C GLY A 407 4.54 -21.59 -5.02
N ILE A 408 4.67 -20.94 -3.87
CA ILE A 408 5.59 -19.80 -3.65
C ILE A 408 6.23 -19.89 -2.26
N VAL A 409 7.50 -19.50 -2.19
CA VAL A 409 8.27 -19.27 -0.97
C VAL A 409 8.59 -17.78 -0.93
N TYR A 410 8.00 -17.07 0.02
CA TYR A 410 8.20 -15.64 0.20
C TYR A 410 9.50 -15.34 0.96
N ASP A 411 10.09 -14.18 0.66
CA ASP A 411 11.17 -13.56 1.42
C ASP A 411 12.35 -14.50 1.71
N LYS A 412 12.74 -15.30 0.73
CA LYS A 412 13.94 -16.14 0.82
C LYS A 412 15.16 -15.24 0.96
N GLU A 413 15.83 -15.36 2.10
CA GLU A 413 17.04 -14.62 2.40
C GLU A 413 18.29 -15.41 2.00
N LEU A 414 19.22 -14.73 1.32
CA LEU A 414 20.57 -15.21 1.03
C LEU A 414 21.59 -14.15 1.43
N ASN A 415 22.41 -14.47 2.43
CA ASN A 415 23.53 -13.64 2.85
C ASN A 415 24.70 -13.81 1.85
N ILE A 416 25.02 -12.74 1.13
CA ILE A 416 26.12 -12.67 0.16
C ILE A 416 27.45 -12.38 0.86
N GLY A 417 27.40 -11.69 2.01
CA GLY A 417 28.56 -11.27 2.79
C GLY A 417 29.14 -9.94 2.31
N LYS A 418 30.37 -9.63 2.74
CA LYS A 418 31.05 -8.39 2.33
C LYS A 418 31.58 -8.50 0.90
N LEU A 419 31.41 -7.44 0.14
CA LEU A 419 31.92 -7.35 -1.23
C LEU A 419 32.98 -6.24 -1.34
N PRO A 420 33.96 -6.37 -2.24
CA PRO A 420 34.86 -5.27 -2.55
C PRO A 420 34.10 -4.10 -3.19
N SER A 421 34.69 -2.91 -3.21
CA SER A 421 34.10 -1.76 -3.89
C SER A 421 34.01 -2.00 -5.40
N GLY A 422 32.93 -1.50 -6.01
CA GLY A 422 32.66 -1.65 -7.43
C GLY A 422 31.26 -2.19 -7.72
N THR A 423 31.02 -2.46 -9.00
CA THR A 423 29.78 -3.08 -9.47
C THR A 423 29.92 -4.60 -9.46
N HIS A 424 28.94 -5.27 -8.86
CA HIS A 424 28.78 -6.71 -8.87
C HIS A 424 27.47 -7.12 -9.53
N HIS A 425 27.44 -8.30 -10.12
CA HIS A 425 26.27 -8.85 -10.80
C HIS A 425 25.79 -10.12 -10.09
N LEU A 426 24.60 -10.06 -9.54
CA LEU A 426 23.90 -11.21 -8.98
C LEU A 426 22.95 -11.79 -10.02
N GLU A 427 23.08 -13.08 -10.31
CA GLU A 427 22.27 -13.77 -11.32
C GLU A 427 21.64 -15.03 -10.74
N PHE A 428 20.35 -15.20 -11.00
CA PHE A 428 19.57 -16.37 -10.63
C PHE A 428 19.40 -17.25 -11.86
N VAL A 429 19.86 -18.49 -11.78
CA VAL A 429 20.00 -19.37 -12.94
C VAL A 429 19.24 -20.68 -12.72
N VAL A 430 18.43 -21.05 -13.71
CA VAL A 430 17.72 -22.33 -13.78
C VAL A 430 17.99 -22.95 -15.14
N ASN A 431 18.42 -24.21 -15.18
CA ASN A 431 18.73 -24.93 -16.44
C ASN A 431 19.70 -24.18 -17.38
N GLY A 432 20.60 -23.36 -16.84
CA GLY A 432 21.57 -22.57 -17.59
C GLY A 432 21.02 -21.25 -18.15
N LYS A 433 19.74 -20.91 -17.91
CA LYS A 433 19.14 -19.63 -18.25
C LYS A 433 19.13 -18.71 -17.04
N VAL A 434 19.48 -17.44 -17.23
CA VAL A 434 19.31 -16.40 -16.20
C VAL A 434 17.83 -16.04 -16.15
N ILE A 435 17.17 -16.31 -15.02
CA ILE A 435 15.73 -16.06 -14.83
C ILE A 435 15.42 -14.74 -14.13
N GLN A 436 16.41 -14.15 -13.45
CA GLN A 436 16.35 -12.85 -12.78
C GLN A 436 17.78 -12.38 -12.48
N SER A 437 18.02 -11.09 -12.44
CA SER A 437 19.32 -10.53 -12.09
C SER A 437 19.22 -9.22 -11.31
N LYS A 438 20.31 -8.86 -10.64
CA LYS A 438 20.43 -7.54 -10.02
C LYS A 438 21.87 -7.06 -10.10
N LYS A 439 22.03 -5.80 -10.49
CA LYS A 439 23.26 -5.06 -10.34
C LYS A 439 23.36 -4.54 -8.89
N ILE A 440 24.50 -4.79 -8.25
CA ILE A 440 24.80 -4.34 -6.88
C ILE A 440 25.99 -3.39 -6.98
N ASP A 441 25.80 -2.12 -6.60
CA ASP A 441 26.88 -1.14 -6.56
C ASP A 441 27.38 -1.00 -5.12
N ILE A 442 28.63 -1.42 -4.87
CA ILE A 442 29.31 -1.34 -3.59
C ILE A 442 30.19 -0.11 -3.55
N ALA A 443 29.86 0.82 -2.67
CA ALA A 443 30.67 2.00 -2.47
C ALA A 443 31.97 1.69 -1.69
N GLU A 444 33.03 2.46 -1.95
CA GLU A 444 34.11 2.68 -0.97
C GLU A 444 33.50 3.17 0.36
N LYS A 445 34.20 3.11 1.52
CA LYS A 445 33.63 3.52 2.83
C LYS A 445 32.91 4.89 2.73
N THR A 446 31.59 4.89 2.54
CA THR A 446 30.76 6.08 2.27
C THR A 446 29.85 6.45 3.44
N GLY A 447 29.55 5.50 4.33
CA GLY A 447 28.74 5.70 5.52
C GLY A 447 29.54 5.71 6.81
N LEU A 448 28.93 6.21 7.87
CA LEU A 448 29.46 6.18 9.22
C LEU A 448 29.37 4.77 9.79
N THR A 449 30.37 4.36 10.57
CA THR A 449 30.28 3.20 11.46
C THR A 449 29.87 3.71 12.83
N VAL A 450 28.65 3.36 13.24
CA VAL A 450 28.01 3.86 14.45
C VAL A 450 27.95 2.75 15.48
N LEU A 451 28.66 2.94 16.60
CA LEU A 451 28.61 2.02 17.73
C LEU A 451 27.41 2.36 18.61
N VAL A 452 26.53 1.40 18.86
CA VAL A 452 25.37 1.53 19.75
C VAL A 452 25.64 0.75 21.02
N ASP A 453 25.51 1.43 22.16
CA ASP A 453 25.58 0.76 23.43
C ASP A 453 24.34 -0.08 23.72
N LYS A 454 24.56 -1.33 24.14
CA LYS A 454 23.53 -2.28 24.59
C LYS A 454 23.88 -2.99 25.90
N LEU A 455 24.97 -2.61 26.56
CA LEU A 455 25.49 -3.32 27.74
C LEU A 455 24.88 -2.85 29.05
N HIS A 456 24.34 -1.64 29.11
CA HIS A 456 24.02 -0.95 30.35
C HIS A 456 22.52 -0.89 30.64
N GLU A 457 21.78 -1.98 30.36
CA GLU A 457 20.30 -1.98 30.39
C GLU A 457 19.70 -0.87 29.51
N ASN A 458 20.41 -0.48 28.43
CA ASN A 458 20.06 0.61 27.53
C ASN A 458 18.64 0.41 26.95
N ASP A 459 17.85 1.49 26.90
CA ASP A 459 16.48 1.45 26.38
C ASP A 459 16.46 1.53 24.83
N LEU A 460 16.54 0.37 24.19
CA LEU A 460 16.41 0.21 22.73
C LEU A 460 14.93 0.13 22.32
N ASN A 461 14.16 1.18 22.58
CA ASN A 461 12.75 1.25 22.23
C ASN A 461 12.51 1.20 20.70
N SER A 462 11.26 0.97 20.29
CA SER A 462 10.88 0.81 18.89
C SER A 462 11.29 1.99 18.01
N ALA A 463 11.15 3.23 18.51
CA ALA A 463 11.48 4.43 17.76
C ALA A 463 13.00 4.56 17.51
N LEU A 464 13.83 4.22 18.49
CA LEU A 464 15.28 4.17 18.30
C LEU A 464 15.68 3.03 17.35
N MET A 465 15.03 1.86 17.45
CA MET A 465 15.29 0.74 16.53
C MET A 465 14.89 1.07 15.08
N GLU A 466 13.81 1.82 14.87
CA GLU A 466 13.44 2.37 13.56
C GLU A 466 14.50 3.33 13.03
N PHE A 467 15.01 4.25 13.87
CA PHE A 467 16.12 5.11 13.50
C PHE A 467 17.37 4.32 13.09
N LEU A 468 17.76 3.30 13.88
CA LEU A 468 18.93 2.48 13.58
C LEU A 468 18.74 1.71 12.27
N THR A 469 17.53 1.22 12.01
CA THR A 469 17.17 0.59 10.72
C THR A 469 17.27 1.58 9.56
N ALA A 470 16.78 2.82 9.74
CA ALA A 470 16.86 3.87 8.73
C ALA A 470 18.32 4.27 8.45
N LEU A 471 19.14 4.33 9.51
CA LEU A 471 20.57 4.61 9.44
C LEU A 471 21.30 3.54 8.61
N GLU A 472 20.99 2.26 8.82
CA GLU A 472 21.53 1.15 8.03
C GLU A 472 21.05 1.18 6.57
N LYS A 473 19.76 1.47 6.34
CA LYS A 473 19.19 1.60 4.99
C LYS A 473 19.86 2.71 4.17
N ASP A 474 20.24 3.82 4.78
CA ASP A 474 20.96 4.91 4.08
C ASP A 474 22.45 4.59 3.82
N GLY A 475 22.93 3.41 4.21
CA GLY A 475 24.29 2.94 3.92
C GLY A 475 25.30 3.15 5.05
N ASN A 476 24.86 3.47 6.27
CA ASN A 476 25.71 3.50 7.46
C ASN A 476 25.79 2.12 8.11
N SER A 477 26.86 1.82 8.85
CA SER A 477 27.01 0.55 9.56
C SER A 477 26.64 0.71 11.03
N VAL A 478 25.71 -0.08 11.55
CA VAL A 478 25.41 -0.13 12.99
C VAL A 478 26.15 -1.32 13.61
N VAL A 479 26.92 -1.04 14.66
CA VAL A 479 27.67 -2.03 15.44
C VAL A 479 27.18 -1.94 16.87
N TYR A 480 26.90 -3.07 17.52
CA TYR A 480 26.47 -3.05 18.92
C TYR A 480 27.62 -3.42 19.85
N SER A 481 27.68 -2.77 21.02
CA SER A 481 28.69 -3.08 22.04
C SER A 481 28.62 -4.54 22.49
N GLY A 482 29.76 -5.22 22.49
CA GLY A 482 29.90 -6.65 22.81
C GLY A 482 30.05 -6.90 24.30
N THR A 483 31.28 -6.89 24.80
CA THR A 483 31.60 -7.27 26.20
C THR A 483 31.91 -6.08 27.10
N MET A 484 32.51 -5.02 26.56
CA MET A 484 32.68 -3.71 27.19
C MET A 484 32.51 -2.63 26.13
N LEU A 485 32.12 -1.42 26.56
CA LEU A 485 32.06 -0.21 25.74
C LEU A 485 33.43 0.50 25.72
N THR A 486 34.48 -0.21 25.29
CA THR A 486 35.83 0.35 25.13
C THR A 486 36.62 -0.39 24.05
N ASN A 487 37.67 0.23 23.51
CA ASN A 487 38.62 -0.34 22.54
C ASN A 487 38.02 -0.71 21.16
N TYR A 488 36.98 -0.02 20.69
CA TYR A 488 36.51 -0.17 19.31
C TYR A 488 37.35 0.68 18.36
N GLU A 489 37.82 0.08 17.27
CA GLU A 489 38.51 0.76 16.19
C GLU A 489 37.56 1.01 15.01
N GLY A 490 37.82 2.07 14.23
CA GLY A 490 37.07 2.36 13.00
C GLY A 490 35.66 2.91 13.22
N ILE A 491 35.29 3.27 14.45
CA ILE A 491 34.00 3.89 14.80
C ILE A 491 34.03 5.38 14.51
N ASP A 492 33.02 5.87 13.80
CA ASP A 492 32.88 7.27 13.41
C ASP A 492 31.96 8.05 14.37
N ALA A 493 30.97 7.38 14.98
CA ALA A 493 30.09 7.93 16.01
C ALA A 493 29.63 6.86 17.02
N ILE A 494 29.25 7.29 18.22
CA ILE A 494 28.70 6.41 19.26
C ILE A 494 27.30 6.91 19.63
N ILE A 495 26.34 6.00 19.77
CA ILE A 495 25.01 6.27 20.34
C ILE A 495 24.92 5.49 21.65
N ILE A 496 24.62 6.21 22.74
CA ILE A 496 24.44 5.67 24.08
C ILE A 496 23.01 5.96 24.51
N PRO A 497 22.08 5.01 24.31
CA PRO A 497 20.74 5.13 24.87
C PRO A 497 20.85 5.00 26.38
N THR A 498 20.25 5.89 27.16
CA THR A 498 20.28 5.72 28.62
C THR A 498 19.41 4.52 29.02
N PRO A 499 19.65 3.96 30.22
CA PRO A 499 18.98 2.74 30.66
C PRO A 499 17.46 2.85 30.73
N LYS A 500 16.79 1.70 30.69
CA LYS A 500 15.35 1.57 30.92
C LYS A 500 14.99 1.63 32.41
N GLU A 501 13.80 2.12 32.74
CA GLU A 501 13.35 2.33 34.13
C GLU A 501 13.41 1.01 34.94
N ASP A 502 12.94 -0.10 34.36
CA ASP A 502 12.90 -1.43 34.97
C ASP A 502 14.22 -2.21 34.90
N GLY A 503 15.30 -1.59 34.40
CA GLY A 503 16.62 -2.19 34.31
C GLY A 503 17.22 -2.49 35.69
N LEU A 504 18.07 -3.51 35.77
CA LEU A 504 18.79 -3.85 37.00
C LEU A 504 19.82 -2.78 37.34
N SER A 505 19.66 -2.14 38.51
CA SER A 505 20.43 -0.95 38.90
C SER A 505 21.96 -1.10 38.80
N PHE A 506 22.51 -2.28 39.08
CA PHE A 506 23.95 -2.52 39.04
C PHE A 506 24.53 -2.69 37.62
N PHE A 507 23.68 -2.88 36.61
CA PHE A 507 24.10 -2.93 35.20
C PHE A 507 23.95 -1.58 34.49
N LYS A 508 23.32 -0.58 35.12
CA LYS A 508 23.07 0.73 34.51
C LYS A 508 24.30 1.66 34.48
N ASP A 509 25.30 1.41 35.33
CA ASP A 509 26.46 2.28 35.49
C ASP A 509 27.56 2.01 34.44
N LEU A 510 28.14 3.07 33.86
CA LEU A 510 29.34 2.98 33.03
C LEU A 510 30.58 2.69 33.89
N LEU A 511 31.43 1.77 33.45
CA LEU A 511 32.68 1.45 34.15
C LEU A 511 33.73 2.55 33.96
N PRO A 512 34.68 2.73 34.91
CA PRO A 512 35.72 3.75 34.80
C PRO A 512 36.52 3.72 33.49
N ASP A 513 36.88 2.52 33.02
CA ASP A 513 37.64 2.35 31.77
C ASP A 513 36.82 2.72 30.53
N GLU A 514 35.49 2.54 30.57
CA GLU A 514 34.57 2.95 29.50
C GLU A 514 34.41 4.46 29.48
N VAL A 515 34.26 5.08 30.66
CA VAL A 515 34.20 6.55 30.80
C VAL A 515 35.51 7.20 30.32
N GLU A 516 36.67 6.62 30.65
CA GLU A 516 37.96 7.12 30.14
C GLU A 516 38.03 7.04 28.61
N TRP A 517 37.63 5.89 28.04
CA TRP A 517 37.65 5.70 26.59
C TRP A 517 36.67 6.62 25.86
N LEU A 518 35.41 6.72 26.31
CA LEU A 518 34.41 7.62 25.75
C LEU A 518 34.89 9.08 25.78
N ASN A 519 35.53 9.52 26.86
CA ASN A 519 36.08 10.86 26.93
C ASN A 519 37.32 11.08 26.05
N SER A 520 38.00 10.01 25.63
CA SER A 520 39.13 10.05 24.70
C SER A 520 38.72 9.92 23.22
N PHE A 521 37.49 9.47 22.96
CA PHE A 521 36.97 9.25 21.61
C PHE A 521 36.91 10.56 20.82
N GLN A 522 37.41 10.52 19.58
CA GLN A 522 37.54 11.71 18.73
C GLN A 522 36.30 12.00 17.88
N GLY A 523 35.39 11.02 17.74
CA GLY A 523 34.13 11.17 17.04
C GLY A 523 33.03 11.77 17.93
N LYS A 524 31.79 11.77 17.43
CA LYS A 524 30.64 12.28 18.17
C LYS A 524 30.02 11.18 19.03
N ILE A 525 29.63 11.53 20.26
CA ILE A 525 28.89 10.65 21.17
C ILE A 525 27.52 11.26 21.40
N TYR A 526 26.47 10.54 21.05
CA TYR A 526 25.08 10.95 21.21
C TYR A 526 24.48 10.20 22.39
N ILE A 527 24.04 10.93 23.42
CA ILE A 527 23.34 10.35 24.58
C ILE A 527 21.85 10.50 24.32
N VAL A 528 21.15 9.37 24.15
CA VAL A 528 19.74 9.33 23.78
C VAL A 528 18.92 8.97 25.03
N PRO A 529 17.91 9.78 25.42
CA PRO A 529 17.09 9.50 26.60
C PRO A 529 16.33 8.18 26.46
N GLY A 530 16.56 7.28 27.40
CA GLY A 530 15.72 6.11 27.69
C GLY A 530 14.65 6.40 28.75
N SER A 531 13.87 5.37 29.13
CA SER A 531 12.79 5.51 30.12
C SER A 531 13.27 5.83 31.54
N ASP A 532 14.51 5.52 31.91
CA ASP A 532 15.08 5.97 33.18
C ASP A 532 15.62 7.40 33.08
N SER A 533 14.77 8.37 33.43
CA SER A 533 15.07 9.80 33.32
C SER A 533 16.25 10.28 34.17
N GLU A 534 16.65 9.54 35.23
CA GLU A 534 17.77 9.95 36.08
C GLU A 534 19.12 9.81 35.36
N TYR A 535 19.23 8.79 34.50
CA TYR A 535 20.50 8.42 33.89
C TYR A 535 20.93 9.34 32.75
N LEU A 536 20.01 10.11 32.15
CA LEU A 536 20.40 11.17 31.21
C LEU A 536 21.36 12.14 31.87
N LYS A 537 21.05 12.58 33.10
CA LYS A 537 21.92 13.48 33.85
C LYS A 537 23.23 12.80 34.26
N ILE A 538 23.16 11.56 34.74
CA ILE A 538 24.34 10.80 35.19
C ILE A 538 25.34 10.63 34.03
N TYR A 539 24.87 10.16 32.88
CA TYR A 539 25.73 9.93 31.71
C TYR A 539 26.27 11.25 31.16
N SER A 540 25.48 12.33 31.18
CA SER A 540 25.93 13.67 30.78
C SER A 540 27.08 14.19 31.64
N GLU A 541 27.08 13.90 32.94
CA GLU A 541 28.15 14.31 33.86
C GLU A 541 29.42 13.47 33.69
N GLN A 542 29.28 12.20 33.30
CA GLN A 542 30.40 11.26 33.09
C GLN A 542 31.07 11.43 31.71
N ILE A 543 30.28 11.69 30.66
CA ILE A 543 30.74 11.78 29.26
C ILE A 543 30.83 13.27 28.88
N LYS A 544 32.00 13.87 29.10
CA LYS A 544 32.24 15.32 28.96
C LYS A 544 32.02 15.85 27.54
N ASN A 545 32.24 15.00 26.53
CA ASN A 545 32.05 15.32 25.12
C ASN A 545 30.73 14.77 24.55
N GLY A 546 29.82 14.30 25.43
CA GLY A 546 28.52 13.77 25.05
C GLY A 546 27.57 14.86 24.55
N ILE A 547 26.84 14.55 23.50
CA ILE A 547 25.78 15.39 22.93
C ILE A 547 24.46 14.80 23.41
N ASN A 548 23.78 15.51 24.31
CA ASN A 548 22.44 15.12 24.73
C ASN A 548 21.45 15.34 23.60
N VAL A 549 20.74 14.29 23.24
CA VAL A 549 19.75 14.28 22.18
C VAL A 549 18.38 14.54 22.82
N GLU A 550 17.83 15.74 22.62
CA GLU A 550 16.53 16.11 23.20
C GLU A 550 15.36 15.32 22.59
N SER A 551 15.49 14.89 21.34
CA SER A 551 14.52 14.04 20.64
C SER A 551 15.19 13.25 19.51
N LEU A 552 14.58 12.15 19.06
CA LEU A 552 15.10 11.36 17.93
C LEU A 552 15.22 12.17 16.64
N ASP A 553 14.42 13.22 16.42
CA ASP A 553 14.54 14.12 15.26
C ASP A 553 15.92 14.77 15.18
N LYS A 554 16.51 15.13 16.34
CA LYS A 554 17.87 15.68 16.40
C LYS A 554 18.91 14.65 16.00
N LEU A 555 18.63 13.37 16.23
CA LEU A 555 19.48 12.28 15.77
C LEU A 555 19.35 12.10 14.24
N TYR A 556 18.14 12.13 13.68
CA TYR A 556 17.93 12.14 12.23
C TYR A 556 18.65 13.32 11.55
N GLU A 557 18.51 14.54 12.09
CA GLU A 557 19.24 15.73 11.63
C GLU A 557 20.76 15.53 11.69
N ALA A 558 21.27 14.99 12.81
CA ALA A 558 22.69 14.82 13.05
C ALA A 558 23.36 13.84 12.07
N PHE A 559 22.61 12.84 11.61
CA PHE A 559 23.06 11.86 10.62
C PHE A 559 22.65 12.22 9.18
N ASN A 560 22.06 13.41 8.98
CA ASN A 560 21.53 13.86 7.68
C ASN A 560 20.59 12.82 7.04
N LEU A 561 19.89 12.07 7.87
CA LEU A 561 18.87 11.13 7.44
C LEU A 561 17.57 11.91 7.28
N LYS A 562 16.87 11.67 6.17
CA LYS A 562 15.45 11.97 6.17
C LYS A 562 14.81 10.99 7.17
N PRO A 563 14.01 11.45 8.14
CA PRO A 563 13.07 10.56 8.79
C PRO A 563 12.39 9.74 7.70
N VAL A 564 12.20 8.44 7.90
CA VAL A 564 11.21 7.72 7.10
C VAL A 564 9.99 8.62 7.13
N ILE A 565 9.48 9.04 5.96
CA ILE A 565 8.37 9.99 5.88
C ILE A 565 7.11 9.26 6.38
N THR A 566 7.03 9.09 7.68
CA THR A 566 5.81 9.28 8.43
C THR A 566 5.55 10.78 8.30
N SER A 567 4.76 11.14 7.29
CA SER A 567 4.17 12.48 7.05
C SER A 567 4.37 13.45 8.21
N SER A 568 5.10 14.55 7.97
CA SER A 568 5.34 15.65 8.92
C SER A 568 4.33 15.66 10.06
N VAL A 569 4.75 15.35 11.29
CA VAL A 569 3.86 15.41 12.45
C VAL A 569 3.27 16.81 12.46
N LYS A 570 2.00 16.92 12.11
CA LYS A 570 1.26 18.18 12.16
C LYS A 570 1.32 18.61 13.62
N GLU A 571 1.88 19.78 13.90
CA GLU A 571 1.87 20.29 15.27
C GLU A 571 0.42 20.63 15.64
N PHE A 572 -0.23 19.69 16.32
CA PHE A 572 -1.63 19.84 16.69
C PHE A 572 -1.77 20.85 17.82
N LYS A 573 -2.79 21.69 17.73
CA LYS A 573 -3.20 22.53 18.85
C LYS A 573 -3.63 21.63 20.01
N LYS A 574 -3.40 22.08 21.25
CA LYS A 574 -3.98 21.44 22.46
C LYS A 574 -5.47 21.71 22.53
N ILE A 575 -6.23 21.16 21.59
CA ILE A 575 -7.68 21.25 21.45
C ILE A 575 -8.24 19.84 21.29
N VAL A 576 -9.33 19.57 21.98
CA VAL A 576 -10.17 18.38 21.79
C VAL A 576 -11.42 18.80 21.03
N TYR A 577 -11.55 18.32 19.80
CA TYR A 577 -12.76 18.45 19.01
C TYR A 577 -13.75 17.35 19.40
N ILE A 578 -15.01 17.74 19.63
CA ILE A 578 -16.09 16.82 19.97
C ILE A 578 -17.22 17.00 18.95
N ASP A 579 -17.53 15.93 18.22
CA ASP A 579 -18.61 15.95 17.25
C ASP A 579 -19.99 16.07 17.92
N GLN A 580 -20.85 16.89 17.31
CA GLN A 580 -22.26 17.09 17.64
C GLN A 580 -23.15 17.06 16.39
N GLY A 581 -22.57 16.97 15.19
CA GLY A 581 -23.29 16.98 13.92
C GLY A 581 -24.05 15.69 13.63
N HIS A 582 -23.55 14.56 14.15
CA HIS A 582 -23.96 13.24 13.71
C HIS A 582 -24.87 12.49 14.69
N ALA A 583 -25.71 13.20 15.45
CA ALA A 583 -26.61 12.61 16.45
C ALA A 583 -25.91 11.88 17.62
N ASN A 584 -24.80 12.46 18.08
CA ASN A 584 -23.98 11.93 19.17
C ASN A 584 -24.75 11.71 20.49
N ASP A 585 -24.29 10.73 21.27
CA ASP A 585 -24.87 10.32 22.55
C ASP A 585 -24.85 11.41 23.64
N TYR A 586 -23.80 12.23 23.65
CA TYR A 586 -23.56 13.23 24.69
C TYR A 586 -23.22 14.59 24.08
N GLY A 587 -23.72 15.65 24.71
CA GLY A 587 -23.38 17.03 24.37
C GLY A 587 -22.81 17.81 25.57
N PRO A 588 -22.64 19.14 25.44
CA PRO A 588 -21.98 19.98 26.44
C PRO A 588 -22.58 19.91 27.85
N SER A 589 -23.89 19.63 27.96
CA SER A 589 -24.55 19.47 29.26
C SER A 589 -24.10 18.22 30.04
N ASN A 590 -23.50 17.25 29.37
CA ASN A 590 -23.20 15.92 29.89
C ASN A 590 -21.70 15.64 30.05
N LEU A 591 -20.82 16.57 29.67
CA LEU A 591 -19.37 16.37 29.58
C LEU A 591 -18.57 17.40 30.39
N LYS A 592 -19.20 18.11 31.32
CA LYS A 592 -18.57 19.19 32.09
C LYS A 592 -17.37 18.73 32.89
N LYS A 593 -17.39 17.50 33.41
CA LYS A 593 -16.26 16.93 34.16
C LYS A 593 -15.06 16.66 33.26
N LEU A 594 -15.30 16.10 32.06
CA LEU A 594 -14.27 15.93 31.05
C LEU A 594 -13.69 17.28 30.61
N GLU A 595 -14.54 18.26 30.27
CA GLU A 595 -14.11 19.61 29.89
C GLU A 595 -13.24 20.27 30.98
N ASN A 596 -13.66 20.18 32.24
CA ASN A 596 -12.90 20.75 33.34
C ASN A 596 -11.54 20.06 33.50
N ALA A 597 -11.48 18.73 33.34
CA ALA A 597 -10.22 18.00 33.41
C ALA A 597 -9.30 18.34 32.23
N LEU A 598 -9.82 18.39 31.01
CA LEU A 598 -9.08 18.81 29.81
C LEU A 598 -8.50 20.22 30.00
N LYS A 599 -9.33 21.16 30.46
CA LYS A 599 -8.92 22.54 30.74
C LYS A 599 -7.83 22.61 31.81
N ASN A 600 -7.97 21.86 32.90
CA ASN A 600 -6.97 21.82 33.97
C ASN A 600 -5.63 21.24 33.51
N ASN A 601 -5.63 20.44 32.43
CA ASN A 601 -4.43 19.87 31.80
C ASN A 601 -4.01 20.61 30.52
N GLY A 602 -4.48 21.84 30.30
CA GLY A 602 -4.02 22.71 29.23
C GLY A 602 -4.65 22.47 27.85
N PHE A 603 -5.71 21.68 27.77
CA PHE A 603 -6.48 21.48 26.53
C PHE A 603 -7.70 22.41 26.48
N GLY A 604 -7.94 23.01 25.31
CA GLY A 604 -9.25 23.57 24.94
C GLY A 604 -10.22 22.47 24.50
N THR A 605 -11.52 22.75 24.56
CA THR A 605 -12.56 21.86 24.04
C THR A 605 -13.45 22.63 23.07
N GLN A 606 -13.69 22.08 21.88
CA GLN A 606 -14.54 22.68 20.86
C GLN A 606 -15.55 21.67 20.34
N TYR A 607 -16.83 22.02 20.39
CA TYR A 607 -17.90 21.22 19.79
C TYR A 607 -18.11 21.65 18.34
N ILE A 608 -18.20 20.67 17.43
CA ILE A 608 -18.34 20.90 16.00
C ILE A 608 -19.57 20.17 15.46
N ASN A 609 -20.23 20.77 14.47
CA ASN A 609 -21.41 20.18 13.81
C ASN A 609 -21.09 19.56 12.44
N LYS A 610 -19.83 19.66 12.01
CA LYS A 610 -19.30 19.11 10.77
C LYS A 610 -17.82 18.80 11.01
N ILE A 611 -17.33 17.69 10.48
CA ILE A 611 -15.93 17.28 10.65
C ILE A 611 -15.12 17.81 9.49
N ASP A 612 -14.60 19.03 9.63
CA ASP A 612 -13.69 19.64 8.67
C ASP A 612 -12.57 20.44 9.36
N ASN A 613 -11.40 20.49 8.72
CA ASN A 613 -10.24 21.26 9.17
C ASN A 613 -9.81 20.97 10.61
N ILE A 614 -9.67 19.70 10.98
CA ILE A 614 -9.32 19.29 12.34
C ILE A 614 -7.82 19.56 12.58
N ASP A 615 -7.53 20.56 13.42
CA ASP A 615 -6.16 20.97 13.77
C ASP A 615 -5.80 20.77 15.25
N GLY A 616 -6.72 20.19 16.03
CA GLY A 616 -6.56 19.87 17.44
C GLY A 616 -6.07 18.44 17.65
N LYS A 617 -5.42 18.15 18.78
CA LYS A 617 -4.77 16.85 19.03
C LYS A 617 -5.76 15.67 19.08
N TYR A 618 -7.00 15.91 19.50
CA TYR A 618 -8.00 14.86 19.67
C TYR A 618 -9.29 15.17 18.91
N LEU A 619 -9.88 14.14 18.32
CA LEU A 619 -11.25 14.14 17.81
C LEU A 619 -12.05 13.04 18.52
N VAL A 620 -13.22 13.40 19.06
CA VAL A 620 -14.12 12.48 19.78
C VAL A 620 -15.45 12.39 19.05
N ILE A 621 -15.83 11.17 18.66
CA ILE A 621 -17.11 10.85 18.01
C ILE A 621 -17.83 9.79 18.85
N MET A 622 -19.05 10.11 19.29
CA MET A 622 -19.78 9.30 20.26
C MET A 622 -21.11 8.82 19.68
N ASN A 623 -21.09 7.66 19.02
CA ASN A 623 -22.26 6.98 18.49
C ASN A 623 -22.97 7.80 17.42
N GLY A 624 -22.19 8.27 16.44
CA GLY A 624 -22.66 9.12 15.34
C GLY A 624 -23.16 8.32 14.12
N LYS A 625 -23.82 9.02 13.18
CA LYS A 625 -24.29 8.47 11.91
C LYS A 625 -24.33 9.47 10.76
N GLY A 626 -24.32 8.97 9.52
CA GLY A 626 -24.51 9.77 8.32
C GLY A 626 -23.30 10.63 7.91
N PHE A 627 -22.10 10.08 8.04
CA PHE A 627 -20.85 10.73 7.62
C PHE A 627 -20.76 10.82 6.09
N SER A 628 -20.30 11.96 5.57
CA SER A 628 -19.99 12.12 4.15
C SER A 628 -18.58 11.64 3.80
N ASP A 629 -18.32 11.31 2.54
CA ASP A 629 -16.98 10.88 2.08
C ASP A 629 -15.88 11.91 2.39
N ASP A 630 -16.20 13.20 2.29
CA ASP A 630 -15.29 14.29 2.65
C ASP A 630 -14.94 14.28 4.15
N GLU A 631 -15.91 13.95 5.01
CA GLU A 631 -15.68 13.84 6.46
C GLU A 631 -14.90 12.57 6.81
N LEU A 632 -15.20 11.44 6.15
CA LEU A 632 -14.43 10.20 6.32
C LEU A 632 -12.96 10.41 5.92
N LYS A 633 -12.74 11.11 4.79
CA LYS A 633 -11.42 11.53 4.35
C LYS A 633 -10.72 12.45 5.36
N GLU A 634 -11.40 13.48 5.86
CA GLU A 634 -10.84 14.38 6.88
C GLU A 634 -10.46 13.63 8.16
N ILE A 635 -11.29 12.68 8.63
CA ILE A 635 -10.98 11.84 9.79
C ILE A 635 -9.72 11.01 9.53
N ALA A 636 -9.63 10.37 8.37
CA ALA A 636 -8.46 9.57 8.00
C ALA A 636 -7.20 10.41 7.89
N ASP A 637 -7.26 11.57 7.22
CA ASP A 637 -6.15 12.50 7.09
C ASP A 637 -5.69 13.05 8.45
N PHE A 638 -6.64 13.36 9.34
CA PHE A 638 -6.39 13.77 10.72
C PHE A 638 -5.59 12.72 11.50
N VAL A 639 -6.05 11.47 11.51
CA VAL A 639 -5.37 10.38 12.24
C VAL A 639 -4.02 10.10 11.59
N LYS A 640 -3.96 9.98 10.26
CA LYS A 640 -2.72 9.74 9.50
C LYS A 640 -1.65 10.79 9.83
N SER A 641 -2.05 12.04 10.03
CA SER A 641 -1.16 13.18 10.37
C SER A 641 -0.66 13.19 11.83
N GLY A 642 -1.05 12.21 12.66
CA GLY A 642 -0.63 12.11 14.06
C GLY A 642 -1.71 12.47 15.10
N GLY A 643 -2.95 12.65 14.64
CA GLY A 643 -4.10 12.92 15.49
C GLY A 643 -4.52 11.70 16.30
N THR A 644 -5.18 11.93 17.44
CA THR A 644 -5.81 10.86 18.22
C THR A 644 -7.31 10.87 18.01
N LEU A 645 -7.86 9.81 17.43
CA LEU A 645 -9.30 9.62 17.25
C LEU A 645 -9.85 8.73 18.37
N ILE A 646 -10.97 9.15 18.97
CA ILE A 646 -11.69 8.39 19.98
C ILE A 646 -13.09 8.13 19.45
N LEU A 647 -13.36 6.88 19.09
CA LEU A 647 -14.64 6.40 18.61
C LEU A 647 -15.34 5.61 19.69
N THR A 648 -16.62 5.91 19.88
CA THR A 648 -17.46 5.11 20.76
C THR A 648 -18.78 4.78 20.10
N SER A 649 -19.32 3.60 20.35
CA SER A 649 -20.69 3.22 19.98
C SER A 649 -21.51 2.96 21.26
N LYS A 650 -22.54 2.12 21.20
CA LYS A 650 -23.29 1.58 22.34
C LYS A 650 -24.02 0.31 21.92
N SER A 651 -24.72 -0.29 22.87
CA SER A 651 -25.53 -1.48 22.63
C SER A 651 -26.52 -1.31 21.48
N ASP A 652 -26.74 -2.39 20.76
CA ASP A 652 -27.80 -2.60 19.75
C ASP A 652 -29.24 -2.49 20.29
N TYR A 653 -29.47 -2.38 21.61
CA TYR A 653 -30.83 -2.25 22.16
C TYR A 653 -31.66 -1.15 21.44
N SER A 654 -32.76 -1.57 20.79
CA SER A 654 -33.60 -0.72 19.92
C SER A 654 -32.85 -0.13 18.71
N ASN A 655 -31.88 -0.86 18.18
CA ASN A 655 -30.94 -0.45 17.13
C ASN A 655 -30.20 0.86 17.44
N GLY A 656 -29.79 1.02 18.71
CA GLY A 656 -29.24 2.27 19.21
C GLY A 656 -27.80 2.54 18.79
N GLY A 657 -27.00 1.49 18.58
CA GLY A 657 -25.55 1.54 18.42
C GLY A 657 -25.02 2.20 17.15
N TYR A 658 -25.84 2.27 16.09
CA TYR A 658 -25.40 2.74 14.76
C TYR A 658 -24.03 2.17 14.37
N THR A 659 -23.81 0.90 14.70
CA THR A 659 -22.50 0.25 14.61
C THR A 659 -22.05 0.17 13.16
N GLU A 660 -22.96 0.00 12.21
CA GLU A 660 -22.71 0.11 10.77
C GLU A 660 -22.11 1.46 10.39
N ASP A 661 -22.75 2.58 10.75
CA ASP A 661 -22.25 3.93 10.47
C ASP A 661 -20.88 4.18 11.11
N MET A 662 -20.71 3.77 12.36
CA MET A 662 -19.44 3.91 13.08
C MET A 662 -18.35 3.03 12.46
N ASN A 663 -18.72 1.85 11.97
CA ASN A 663 -17.81 0.95 11.28
C ASN A 663 -17.42 1.48 9.89
N THR A 664 -18.20 2.36 9.24
CA THR A 664 -17.74 3.05 8.02
C THR A 664 -16.47 3.86 8.26
N ILE A 665 -16.35 4.53 9.42
CA ILE A 665 -15.10 5.22 9.80
C ILE A 665 -13.96 4.21 9.97
N LEU A 666 -14.22 3.09 10.66
CA LEU A 666 -13.22 2.05 10.89
C LEU A 666 -12.78 1.38 9.58
N ASP A 667 -13.71 1.16 8.65
CA ASP A 667 -13.45 0.61 7.32
C ASP A 667 -12.57 1.57 6.50
N TYR A 668 -12.87 2.87 6.54
CA TYR A 668 -12.07 3.91 5.88
C TYR A 668 -10.65 4.05 6.47
N LEU A 669 -10.46 3.65 7.74
CA LEU A 669 -9.16 3.60 8.42
C LEU A 669 -8.46 2.24 8.27
N ASN A 670 -9.03 1.29 7.52
CA ASN A 670 -8.56 -0.09 7.44
C ASN A 670 -8.31 -0.69 8.85
N ALA A 671 -9.27 -0.48 9.74
CA ALA A 671 -9.09 -0.81 11.15
C ALA A 671 -9.01 -2.33 11.37
N PRO A 672 -8.09 -2.80 12.24
CA PRO A 672 -8.02 -4.20 12.66
C PRO A 672 -9.14 -4.59 13.63
N VAL A 673 -10.13 -3.72 13.85
CA VAL A 673 -11.24 -3.89 14.80
C VAL A 673 -12.54 -3.34 14.24
N ARG A 674 -13.69 -3.84 14.72
CA ARG A 674 -15.03 -3.27 14.46
C ARG A 674 -15.89 -3.25 15.72
N PHE A 675 -16.88 -2.37 15.77
CA PHE A 675 -17.99 -2.48 16.71
C PHE A 675 -18.87 -3.67 16.33
N ASN A 676 -19.20 -4.49 17.31
CA ASN A 676 -20.21 -5.54 17.17
C ASN A 676 -21.60 -4.92 17.34
N ASP A 677 -22.58 -5.39 16.57
CA ASP A 677 -23.98 -4.95 16.74
C ASP A 677 -24.68 -5.79 17.81
N ASP A 678 -24.22 -5.65 19.06
CA ASP A 678 -24.70 -6.43 20.19
C ASP A 678 -24.95 -5.58 21.44
N GLN A 679 -25.48 -6.22 22.47
CA GLN A 679 -25.44 -5.75 23.85
C GLN A 679 -24.59 -6.69 24.69
N VAL A 680 -23.61 -6.12 25.38
CA VAL A 680 -22.86 -6.85 26.40
C VAL A 680 -23.68 -6.92 27.68
N ILE A 681 -23.77 -8.12 28.24
CA ILE A 681 -24.37 -8.41 29.54
C ILE A 681 -23.41 -9.19 30.44
N ASP A 682 -23.47 -8.95 31.74
CA ASP A 682 -22.70 -9.69 32.75
C ASP A 682 -23.52 -9.84 34.04
N ASP A 683 -23.92 -11.06 34.38
CA ASP A 683 -24.68 -11.34 35.59
C ASP A 683 -23.78 -11.38 36.85
N ALA A 684 -22.47 -11.53 36.67
CA ALA A 684 -21.50 -11.67 37.77
C ALA A 684 -20.80 -10.36 38.12
N SER A 685 -20.36 -9.59 37.11
CA SER A 685 -19.59 -8.36 37.26
C SER A 685 -20.36 -7.16 36.71
N ASN A 686 -21.35 -6.67 37.47
CA ASN A 686 -22.17 -5.52 37.11
C ASN A 686 -22.46 -4.58 38.28
N TYR A 687 -22.95 -3.38 37.97
CA TYR A 687 -23.40 -2.38 38.94
C TYR A 687 -24.90 -2.09 38.83
N GLY A 688 -25.69 -3.05 39.32
CA GLY A 688 -27.13 -2.88 39.59
C GLY A 688 -28.06 -3.39 38.49
N SER A 689 -27.54 -3.69 37.31
CA SER A 689 -28.27 -4.37 36.22
C SER A 689 -27.26 -5.07 35.32
N ASN A 690 -27.61 -6.20 34.71
CA ASN A 690 -26.65 -7.00 33.95
C ASN A 690 -26.05 -6.30 32.70
N PHE A 691 -26.71 -5.27 32.15
CA PHE A 691 -26.15 -4.43 31.08
C PHE A 691 -25.27 -3.26 31.56
N LYS A 692 -25.01 -3.17 32.88
CA LYS A 692 -24.14 -2.18 33.52
C LYS A 692 -22.83 -2.85 33.92
N ILE A 693 -21.90 -2.97 32.99
CA ILE A 693 -20.73 -3.84 33.08
C ILE A 693 -19.65 -3.22 33.97
N LEU A 694 -19.07 -4.04 34.84
CA LEU A 694 -17.81 -3.77 35.52
C LEU A 694 -16.71 -4.64 34.92
N ALA A 695 -15.73 -4.04 34.27
CA ALA A 695 -14.60 -4.77 33.71
C ALA A 695 -13.30 -4.03 34.02
N GLN A 696 -12.33 -4.73 34.62
CA GLN A 696 -11.01 -4.17 34.96
C GLN A 696 -11.08 -2.81 35.69
N HIS A 697 -12.00 -2.70 36.67
CA HIS A 697 -12.28 -1.48 37.44
C HIS A 697 -12.84 -0.30 36.64
N LEU A 698 -13.48 -0.57 35.49
CA LEU A 698 -14.19 0.42 34.68
C LEU A 698 -15.68 0.12 34.62
N ARG A 699 -16.49 1.18 34.50
CA ARG A 699 -17.94 1.13 34.31
C ARG A 699 -18.30 1.39 32.85
N PHE A 700 -19.12 0.49 32.30
CA PHE A 700 -19.75 0.65 30.99
C PHE A 700 -21.27 0.52 31.12
N TYR A 701 -22.01 1.54 30.69
CA TYR A 701 -23.47 1.53 30.66
C TYR A 701 -23.96 1.22 29.25
N SER A 702 -24.57 0.03 29.04
CA SER A 702 -25.12 -0.38 27.74
C SER A 702 -24.08 -0.34 26.61
N THR A 703 -23.00 -1.10 26.78
CA THR A 703 -21.90 -1.20 25.80
C THR A 703 -22.17 -2.31 24.79
N CYS A 704 -21.70 -2.13 23.57
CA CYS A 704 -21.45 -3.23 22.64
C CYS A 704 -20.05 -3.80 22.86
N SER A 705 -19.75 -4.94 22.24
CA SER A 705 -18.41 -5.52 22.19
C SER A 705 -17.64 -5.05 20.96
N ILE A 706 -16.33 -5.28 20.98
CA ILE A 706 -15.42 -4.99 19.87
C ILE A 706 -14.89 -6.30 19.32
N ILE A 707 -15.00 -6.48 18.01
CA ILE A 707 -14.44 -7.64 17.30
C ILE A 707 -13.05 -7.27 16.79
N LEU A 708 -12.09 -8.17 16.96
CA LEU A 708 -10.71 -7.99 16.49
C LEU A 708 -10.43 -8.93 15.32
N TYR A 709 -9.88 -8.39 14.24
CA TYR A 709 -9.49 -9.11 13.03
C TYR A 709 -7.98 -9.06 12.76
N GLY A 710 -7.28 -8.10 13.36
CA GLY A 710 -5.85 -7.89 13.15
C GLY A 710 -5.11 -7.42 14.41
N ASN A 711 -3.95 -6.79 14.20
CA ASN A 711 -3.10 -6.33 15.30
C ASN A 711 -3.69 -5.08 15.98
N ALA A 712 -4.27 -5.25 17.17
CA ALA A 712 -4.77 -4.18 18.01
C ALA A 712 -4.46 -4.47 19.49
N ASP A 713 -4.14 -3.41 20.23
CA ASP A 713 -3.95 -3.47 21.67
C ASP A 713 -5.33 -3.60 22.35
N VAL A 714 -5.58 -4.74 22.99
CA VAL A 714 -6.76 -4.90 23.86
C VAL A 714 -6.55 -4.09 25.14
N LEU A 715 -7.31 -3.01 25.28
CA LEU A 715 -7.21 -2.13 26.46
C LEU A 715 -8.09 -2.62 27.62
N VAL A 716 -9.29 -3.12 27.31
CA VAL A 716 -10.25 -3.59 28.31
C VAL A 716 -10.99 -4.80 27.76
N SER A 717 -11.03 -5.88 28.52
CA SER A 717 -11.84 -7.07 28.24
C SER A 717 -12.49 -7.62 29.51
N SER A 718 -13.50 -8.46 29.33
CA SER A 718 -14.14 -9.20 30.41
C SER A 718 -14.13 -10.70 30.11
N ASP A 719 -13.75 -11.49 31.10
CA ASP A 719 -13.77 -12.96 31.02
C ASP A 719 -15.14 -13.55 31.43
N SER A 720 -16.01 -12.75 32.07
CA SER A 720 -17.34 -13.18 32.54
C SER A 720 -18.51 -12.65 31.71
N ALA A 721 -18.31 -11.55 30.99
CA ALA A 721 -19.35 -10.93 30.20
C ALA A 721 -19.65 -11.76 28.94
N LYS A 722 -20.86 -11.56 28.40
CA LYS A 722 -21.36 -12.22 27.20
C LYS A 722 -22.01 -11.21 26.28
N THR A 723 -22.10 -11.56 25.01
CA THR A 723 -22.82 -10.80 24.00
C THR A 723 -24.23 -11.33 23.83
N MET A 724 -25.15 -10.45 23.45
CA MET A 724 -26.54 -10.76 23.20
C MET A 724 -27.04 -9.81 22.12
N ASP A 725 -27.65 -10.37 21.08
CA ASP A 725 -28.46 -9.61 20.12
C ASP A 725 -29.72 -9.12 20.83
N ALA A 726 -29.75 -7.86 21.25
CA ALA A 726 -30.82 -7.31 22.07
C ALA A 726 -32.00 -6.80 21.23
N ASP A 727 -31.81 -6.51 19.94
CA ASP A 727 -32.90 -6.08 19.06
C ASP A 727 -33.52 -7.23 18.24
N ASN A 728 -32.89 -8.40 18.26
CA ASN A 728 -33.30 -9.67 17.64
C ASN A 728 -33.30 -9.66 16.11
N LYS A 729 -32.38 -8.92 15.47
CA LYS A 729 -32.24 -8.90 14.02
C LYS A 729 -31.24 -9.91 13.46
N ASN A 730 -30.47 -10.60 14.30
CA ASN A 730 -29.40 -11.54 13.96
C ASN A 730 -28.25 -10.90 13.15
N ASP A 731 -27.92 -9.66 13.46
CA ASP A 731 -26.78 -8.89 12.96
C ASP A 731 -25.61 -8.81 13.98
N ALA A 732 -25.83 -9.23 15.23
CA ALA A 732 -24.76 -9.46 16.21
C ALA A 732 -23.87 -10.65 15.84
N ALA A 733 -22.54 -10.46 15.85
CA ALA A 733 -21.59 -11.55 15.71
C ALA A 733 -21.30 -12.23 17.08
N PRO A 734 -21.18 -13.56 17.14
CA PRO A 734 -20.72 -14.23 18.34
C PRO A 734 -19.23 -13.95 18.58
N VAL A 735 -18.83 -13.74 19.84
CA VAL A 735 -17.42 -13.57 20.23
C VAL A 735 -17.06 -14.53 21.36
N ASP A 736 -15.88 -15.15 21.25
CA ASP A 736 -15.37 -16.06 22.29
C ASP A 736 -14.93 -15.33 23.56
N LYS A 737 -14.54 -14.06 23.42
CA LYS A 737 -14.13 -13.18 24.51
C LYS A 737 -14.65 -11.77 24.29
N VAL A 738 -15.27 -11.18 25.31
CA VAL A 738 -15.78 -9.81 25.24
C VAL A 738 -14.64 -8.80 25.40
N VAL A 739 -14.36 -8.06 24.34
CA VAL A 739 -13.51 -6.87 24.36
C VAL A 739 -14.38 -5.63 24.39
N LEU A 740 -14.05 -4.67 25.27
CA LEU A 740 -14.83 -3.46 25.52
C LEU A 740 -14.10 -2.19 25.10
N ALA A 741 -12.77 -2.24 25.02
CA ALA A 741 -11.94 -1.17 24.47
C ALA A 741 -10.70 -1.74 23.80
N ALA A 742 -10.36 -1.20 22.63
CA ALA A 742 -9.15 -1.53 21.89
C ALA A 742 -8.48 -0.26 21.34
N ARG A 743 -7.20 -0.38 21.01
CA ARG A 743 -6.42 0.67 20.36
C ARG A 743 -5.64 0.10 19.18
N PHE A 744 -5.54 0.87 18.11
CA PHE A 744 -4.61 0.59 17.02
C PHE A 744 -4.00 1.89 16.49
N SER A 745 -2.95 1.75 15.69
CA SER A 745 -2.29 2.88 15.01
C SER A 745 -2.75 2.95 13.57
N TYR A 746 -2.92 4.17 13.05
CA TYR A 746 -3.19 4.43 11.64
C TYR A 746 -2.38 5.64 11.19
N GLY A 747 -1.50 5.46 10.20
CA GLY A 747 -0.43 6.40 9.92
C GLY A 747 0.37 6.73 11.18
N ASN A 748 0.47 8.02 11.52
CA ASN A 748 1.20 8.48 12.71
C ASN A 748 0.31 8.62 13.95
N GLY A 749 -1.00 8.41 13.80
CA GLY A 749 -1.98 8.64 14.84
C GLY A 749 -2.34 7.40 15.63
N SER A 750 -3.28 7.56 16.55
CA SER A 750 -3.85 6.47 17.34
C SER A 750 -5.37 6.54 17.32
N VAL A 751 -6.00 5.38 17.21
CA VAL A 751 -7.45 5.24 17.24
C VAL A 751 -7.84 4.43 18.47
N TYR A 752 -8.67 5.01 19.32
CA TYR A 752 -9.27 4.35 20.47
C TYR A 752 -10.72 3.99 20.12
N VAL A 753 -11.06 2.72 20.27
CA VAL A 753 -12.39 2.19 19.98
C VAL A 753 -12.97 1.68 21.29
N LEU A 754 -14.11 2.21 21.71
CA LEU A 754 -14.77 1.81 22.96
C LEU A 754 -16.24 1.47 22.71
N GLY A 755 -16.67 0.30 23.17
CA GLY A 755 -18.08 -0.13 23.00
C GLY A 755 -19.09 0.79 23.69
N LYS A 756 -18.64 1.70 24.57
CA LYS A 756 -19.42 2.81 25.10
C LYS A 756 -18.54 4.01 25.45
N ALA A 757 -19.05 5.22 25.24
CA ALA A 757 -18.49 6.43 25.83
C ALA A 757 -18.53 6.39 27.37
N ILE A 758 -17.35 6.41 27.97
CA ILE A 758 -17.14 6.37 29.43
C ILE A 758 -16.92 7.76 30.05
N PHE A 759 -17.05 8.82 29.25
CA PHE A 759 -16.65 10.19 29.61
C PHE A 759 -17.80 11.07 30.13
N SER A 760 -19.03 10.54 30.18
CA SER A 760 -20.19 11.28 30.66
C SER A 760 -19.98 11.74 32.11
N ASP A 761 -20.61 12.84 32.53
CA ASP A 761 -20.56 13.33 33.91
C ASP A 761 -21.02 12.27 34.94
N TYR A 762 -21.81 11.30 34.50
CA TYR A 762 -22.25 10.16 35.30
C TYR A 762 -21.14 9.11 35.50
N ASP A 763 -20.33 8.85 34.47
CA ASP A 763 -19.32 7.80 34.46
C ASP A 763 -17.91 8.30 34.84
N TYR A 764 -17.62 9.59 34.57
CA TYR A 764 -16.30 10.20 34.61
C TYR A 764 -15.50 9.88 35.86
N ASP A 765 -16.04 10.15 37.06
CA ASP A 765 -15.27 10.05 38.31
C ASP A 765 -14.75 8.65 38.59
N TYR A 766 -15.49 7.62 38.18
CA TYR A 766 -15.10 6.23 38.39
C TYR A 766 -14.08 5.77 37.36
N ASN A 767 -14.23 6.24 36.12
CA ASN A 767 -13.36 5.88 35.00
C ASN A 767 -12.16 6.84 34.86
N LYS A 768 -12.04 7.82 35.77
CA LYS A 768 -11.13 8.97 35.68
C LYS A 768 -9.71 8.56 35.37
N GLU A 769 -9.15 7.61 36.13
CA GLU A 769 -7.74 7.24 35.95
C GLU A 769 -7.45 6.71 34.54
N PHE A 770 -8.34 5.90 33.98
CA PHE A 770 -8.20 5.37 32.63
C PHE A 770 -8.39 6.47 31.57
N ILE A 771 -9.39 7.34 31.73
CA ILE A 771 -9.63 8.46 30.82
C ILE A 771 -8.40 9.37 30.77
N GLU A 772 -7.89 9.78 31.93
CA GLU A 772 -6.83 10.78 32.03
C GLU A 772 -5.45 10.22 31.67
N LYS A 773 -5.14 8.97 32.03
CA LYS A 773 -3.81 8.38 31.81
C LYS A 773 -3.70 7.52 30.55
N LYS A 774 -4.77 6.83 30.15
CA LYS A 774 -4.72 5.85 29.04
C LYS A 774 -5.27 6.39 27.74
N ILE A 775 -6.24 7.32 27.78
CA ILE A 775 -6.84 7.89 26.56
C ILE A 775 -6.22 9.25 26.22
N PHE A 776 -6.28 10.21 27.15
CA PHE A 776 -5.78 11.57 26.91
C PHE A 776 -4.34 11.84 27.40
N ASN A 777 -3.74 10.85 28.07
CA ASN A 777 -2.35 10.82 28.53
C ASN A 777 -1.82 12.16 29.08
N TYR A 778 -2.52 12.76 30.05
CA TYR A 778 -2.24 14.11 30.54
C TYR A 778 -0.84 14.35 31.16
N PHE A 779 -0.07 13.29 31.44
CA PHE A 779 1.16 13.37 32.24
C PHE A 779 2.46 13.19 31.43
N ASN A 780 2.39 12.93 30.13
CA ASN A 780 3.58 12.76 29.27
C ASN A 780 3.99 14.03 28.49
N ASP A 781 3.15 15.08 28.47
CA ASP A 781 3.41 16.33 27.71
C ASP A 781 4.02 17.45 28.58
N SER A 782 4.53 17.11 29.77
CA SER A 782 5.21 18.03 30.67
C SER A 782 6.58 17.49 31.02
N ILE A 783 7.52 17.63 30.09
CA ILE A 783 8.96 17.88 30.29
C ILE A 783 9.45 18.64 29.06
#